data_AF-A0A2K0TPD2-F1
#
_entry.id   AF-A0A2K0TPD2-F1
#
_cell.length_a   1.000
_cell.length_b   1.000
_cell.length_c   1.000
_cell.angle_alpha   90.00
_cell.angle_beta   90.00
_cell.angle_gamma   90.00
#
_symmetry.space_group_name_H-M   'P 1'
#
loop_
_entity.id
_entity.type
_entity.pdbx_description
1 polymer ?
#
loop_
_entity_poly.entity_id
_entity_poly.type
_entity_poly.pdbx_seq_one_letter_code
_entity_poly.pdbx_strand_id
1 'polypeptide(L)'
;MISLKQQPDGSPMDRKQAVPSASSARVVPKPVPEAQVQDPRGFQIGQLKKRFSPNESTTSEGDTSLVFKLKPSDPDFPFELPYLDCDVRIPEEYPEERPVLHVRNKDIPKGFSINIERGWERLAEEKKGSTLLALVYALDRNLERFLSEQKVETIKLVSFKDTRHLDSAAELQPSVAANSSFAEKDSSPAPTPPPRRYIPEPSYTREQITEAKARRAQEIRQLEARMGRMAQFRRSGDGVIFTLPLEPKRRAELPYGLHSVNSIHLIIPLLYPLQQLRVQLNEANAEDAEPIEDLFAEKAAEQKQMTLMSHVNYLAQNLHNLAKQAHARAAKAEKEKAAAATAAAEAMAAAKGKQPQTPEDSSSGLPQPFGKEKGHIQVIARPPEWNVGYEDDELEDSYSDSDDADEGGAVLGGEDEDARAPPSADEVEHGTMISFPNVELHSIELLQISLLSLSVKCERCKTLNDITGLKPSVEKATSCKKCATPLSAKFNQQLVHENSARAGFIDLSGCKVADMLPSTFVPTCAKCSTPSQGLVSVRGETTANVCRECHSKFTFKIPEVKFLFVSPGSLPPPAAGMRRKQEKLGLHAGDQLPERGICSHYRKSYRWFRFSCCNRVYKCDKCHDQAEDHINEWANRMICGFCSREQNYAVEACRFCGRSVIGRRGKGFWEGGKGNRDKVTMRRKDPRKYKRIGTSAATKKD
;
A
#
# COMPACT_ATOMS: atom_id res chain seq x y z
N MET A 1 17.99 13.08 -52.68
CA MET A 1 19.22 12.41 -52.21
C MET A 1 19.77 13.24 -51.05
N ILE A 2 19.74 12.72 -49.83
CA ILE A 2 20.17 13.45 -48.64
C ILE A 2 21.57 12.94 -48.29
N SER A 3 22.55 13.86 -48.32
CA SER A 3 23.96 13.59 -48.06
C SER A 3 24.22 13.35 -46.57
N LEU A 4 24.83 12.22 -46.22
CA LEU A 4 25.27 11.91 -44.86
C LEU A 4 26.70 12.43 -44.65
N LYS A 5 26.92 13.15 -43.56
CA LYS A 5 28.23 13.71 -43.16
C LYS A 5 29.24 12.60 -42.86
N GLN A 6 30.44 12.71 -43.43
CA GLN A 6 31.60 11.85 -43.15
C GLN A 6 32.45 12.41 -42.00
N GLN A 7 33.10 11.52 -41.24
CA GLN A 7 34.17 11.84 -40.29
C GLN A 7 35.54 11.88 -41.00
N PRO A 8 36.55 12.55 -40.43
CA PRO A 8 37.79 12.91 -41.14
C PRO A 8 38.78 11.76 -41.44
N ASP A 9 38.46 10.51 -41.14
CA ASP A 9 39.40 9.38 -41.29
C ASP A 9 38.86 8.21 -42.15
N GLY A 10 37.94 8.49 -43.08
CA GLY A 10 37.63 7.60 -44.22
C GLY A 10 37.07 6.20 -43.94
N SER A 11 36.85 5.79 -42.69
CA SER A 11 36.32 4.47 -42.34
C SER A 11 34.78 4.45 -42.31
N PRO A 12 34.12 3.39 -42.82
CA PRO A 12 32.67 3.29 -42.81
C PRO A 12 32.16 3.08 -41.38
N MET A 13 31.16 3.86 -40.96
CA MET A 13 30.48 3.66 -39.68
C MET A 13 29.68 2.36 -39.71
N ASP A 14 30.30 1.32 -39.16
CA ASP A 14 29.70 0.01 -38.97
C ASP A 14 28.53 0.17 -37.98
N ARG A 15 27.29 0.13 -38.50
CA ARG A 15 26.07 0.11 -37.70
C ARG A 15 25.99 -1.24 -36.98
N LYS A 16 26.74 -1.38 -35.89
CA LYS A 16 26.60 -2.50 -34.98
C LYS A 16 25.17 -2.52 -34.44
N GLN A 17 24.48 -3.53 -34.92
CA GLN A 17 23.14 -4.01 -34.61
C GLN A 17 22.80 -3.85 -33.13
N ALA A 18 21.58 -3.40 -32.84
CA ALA A 18 21.00 -3.46 -31.49
C ALA A 18 21.06 -4.91 -30.99
N VAL A 19 21.90 -5.15 -29.97
CA VAL A 19 22.01 -6.46 -29.33
C VAL A 19 20.71 -6.71 -28.56
N PRO A 20 20.04 -7.87 -28.72
CA PRO A 20 18.73 -8.14 -28.07
C PRO A 20 18.80 -8.23 -26.54
N SER A 21 20.00 -8.33 -25.96
CA SER A 21 20.22 -8.26 -24.52
C SER A 21 21.56 -7.59 -24.21
N ALA A 22 21.57 -6.74 -23.17
CA ALA A 22 22.78 -6.08 -22.70
C ALA A 22 23.74 -7.09 -22.06
N SER A 23 25.06 -6.86 -22.17
CA SER A 23 26.05 -7.73 -21.54
C SER A 23 25.89 -7.73 -20.01
N SER A 24 25.96 -8.92 -19.39
CA SER A 24 25.81 -9.12 -17.95
C SER A 24 26.82 -8.33 -17.12
N ALA A 25 27.99 -8.02 -17.68
CA ALA A 25 29.03 -7.22 -17.05
C ALA A 25 28.65 -5.73 -16.86
N ARG A 26 27.63 -5.22 -17.57
CA ARG A 26 27.16 -3.82 -17.45
C ARG A 26 25.90 -3.67 -16.57
N VAL A 27 25.35 -4.78 -16.06
CA VAL A 27 24.14 -4.76 -15.23
C VAL A 27 24.54 -4.55 -13.78
N VAL A 28 24.50 -3.28 -13.34
CA VAL A 28 24.62 -2.96 -11.91
C VAL A 28 23.39 -3.52 -11.19
N PRO A 29 23.54 -4.31 -10.11
CA PRO A 29 22.41 -4.84 -9.37
C PRO A 29 21.60 -3.67 -8.82
N LYS A 30 20.27 -3.73 -9.01
CA LYS A 30 19.37 -2.72 -8.44
C LYS A 30 19.51 -2.76 -6.92
N PRO A 31 19.57 -1.59 -6.25
CA PRO A 31 19.63 -1.54 -4.80
C PRO A 31 18.40 -2.27 -4.22
N VAL A 32 18.66 -3.22 -3.33
CA VAL A 32 17.61 -3.97 -2.62
C VAL A 32 16.95 -3.00 -1.63
N PRO A 33 15.61 -2.83 -1.65
CA PRO A 33 14.92 -1.97 -0.70
C PRO A 33 15.17 -2.42 0.75
N GLU A 34 15.36 -1.47 1.68
CA GLU A 34 15.57 -1.76 3.11
C GLU A 34 14.44 -2.62 3.71
N ALA A 35 13.21 -2.43 3.24
CA ALA A 35 12.05 -3.23 3.66
C ALA A 35 12.18 -4.72 3.32
N GLN A 36 12.88 -5.06 2.22
CA GLN A 36 13.14 -6.46 1.85
C GLN A 36 14.26 -7.09 2.69
N VAL A 37 15.18 -6.27 3.22
CA VAL A 37 16.26 -6.72 4.10
C VAL A 37 15.75 -6.97 5.53
N GLN A 38 14.83 -6.13 6.02
CA GLN A 38 14.26 -6.25 7.36
C GLN A 38 13.22 -7.38 7.47
N ASP A 39 12.36 -7.54 6.47
CA ASP A 39 11.34 -8.59 6.44
C ASP A 39 11.15 -9.13 5.00
N PRO A 40 11.93 -10.15 4.59
CA PRO A 40 11.84 -10.71 3.24
C PRO A 40 10.50 -11.41 3.00
N ARG A 41 9.89 -12.00 4.03
CA ARG A 41 8.62 -12.73 3.94
C ARG A 41 7.46 -11.76 3.73
N GLY A 42 7.32 -10.76 4.60
CA GLY A 42 6.25 -9.76 4.51
C GLY A 42 6.34 -8.91 3.25
N PHE A 43 7.55 -8.56 2.79
CA PHE A 43 7.73 -7.82 1.55
C PHE A 43 7.22 -8.60 0.33
N GLN A 44 7.52 -9.89 0.22
CA GLN A 44 7.12 -10.72 -0.91
C GLN A 44 5.62 -11.06 -0.90
N ILE A 45 5.05 -11.32 0.28
CA ILE A 45 3.60 -11.42 0.46
C ILE A 45 2.92 -10.12 0.02
N GLY A 46 3.47 -8.96 0.38
CA GLY A 46 3.00 -7.64 -0.04
C GLY A 46 3.00 -7.44 -1.56
N GLN A 47 3.98 -8.00 -2.28
CA GLN A 47 4.03 -7.96 -3.75
C GLN A 47 2.90 -8.77 -4.39
N LEU A 48 2.63 -9.97 -3.88
CA LEU A 48 1.50 -10.79 -4.32
C LEU A 48 0.15 -10.12 -4.00
N LYS A 49 0.02 -9.52 -2.80
CA LYS A 49 -1.17 -8.77 -2.38
C LYS A 49 -1.52 -7.66 -3.36
N LYS A 50 -0.53 -6.84 -3.74
CA LYS A 50 -0.72 -5.72 -4.68
C LYS A 50 -1.13 -6.17 -6.08
N ARG A 51 -0.64 -7.33 -6.54
CA ARG A 51 -0.82 -7.75 -7.94
C ARG A 51 -2.06 -8.59 -8.19
N PHE A 52 -2.38 -9.50 -7.29
CA PHE A 52 -3.46 -10.47 -7.48
C PHE A 52 -4.65 -10.28 -6.53
N SER A 53 -4.52 -9.41 -5.51
CA SER A 53 -5.56 -9.21 -4.48
C SER A 53 -6.11 -10.53 -3.91
N PRO A 54 -5.24 -11.43 -3.39
CA PRO A 54 -5.62 -12.72 -2.82
C PRO A 54 -6.50 -12.57 -1.58
N ASN A 55 -7.33 -13.58 -1.33
CA ASN A 55 -7.95 -13.80 -0.03
C ASN A 55 -6.92 -14.49 0.88
N GLU A 56 -6.64 -13.88 2.02
CA GLU A 56 -5.67 -14.39 3.00
C GLU A 56 -6.39 -15.16 4.10
N SER A 57 -5.85 -16.32 4.45
CA SER A 57 -6.25 -17.10 5.62
C SER A 57 -5.03 -17.72 6.27
N THR A 58 -4.98 -17.72 7.59
CA THR A 58 -3.94 -18.42 8.36
C THR A 58 -4.40 -19.86 8.62
N THR A 59 -3.56 -20.83 8.31
CA THR A 59 -3.84 -22.25 8.58
C THR A 59 -3.54 -22.56 10.06
N SER A 60 -4.10 -23.64 10.60
CA SER A 60 -3.87 -24.08 11.99
C SER A 60 -2.41 -24.35 12.36
N GLU A 61 -1.52 -24.42 11.37
CA GLU A 61 -0.09 -24.68 11.50
C GLU A 61 0.76 -23.39 11.45
N GLY A 62 0.15 -22.19 11.38
CA GLY A 62 0.85 -20.89 11.29
C GLY A 62 1.09 -20.40 9.85
N ASP A 63 0.93 -21.27 8.85
CA ASP A 63 1.12 -20.93 7.44
C ASP A 63 0.15 -19.87 6.93
N THR A 64 0.69 -18.91 6.17
CA THR A 64 -0.12 -17.92 5.44
C THR A 64 -0.59 -18.51 4.10
N SER A 65 -1.89 -18.81 3.99
CA SER A 65 -2.52 -19.25 2.74
C SER A 65 -3.05 -18.04 1.96
N LEU A 66 -2.59 -17.91 0.71
CA LEU A 66 -3.01 -16.87 -0.23
C LEU A 66 -3.77 -17.51 -1.39
N VAL A 67 -5.09 -17.28 -1.43
CA VAL A 67 -5.96 -17.80 -2.49
C VAL A 67 -6.23 -16.70 -3.53
N PHE A 68 -5.80 -16.91 -4.78
CA PHE A 68 -6.03 -15.98 -5.90
C PHE A 68 -6.26 -16.68 -7.23
N LYS A 69 -6.80 -15.92 -8.18
CA LYS A 69 -7.08 -16.37 -9.54
C LYS A 69 -5.94 -15.96 -10.47
N LEU A 70 -5.24 -16.93 -11.04
CA LEU A 70 -4.20 -16.71 -12.04
C LEU A 70 -4.81 -16.83 -13.45
N LYS A 71 -4.69 -15.79 -14.26
CA LYS A 71 -5.10 -15.83 -15.68
C LYS A 71 -3.87 -16.22 -16.52
N PRO A 72 -3.95 -17.24 -17.40
CA PRO A 72 -2.87 -17.55 -18.32
C PRO A 72 -2.46 -16.34 -19.15
N SER A 73 -1.16 -16.04 -19.22
CA SER A 73 -0.65 -14.88 -19.97
C SER A 73 -0.59 -15.10 -21.48
N ASP A 74 -0.65 -16.36 -21.94
CA ASP A 74 -0.56 -16.71 -23.36
C ASP A 74 -1.89 -16.44 -24.10
N PRO A 75 -1.91 -15.60 -25.15
CA PRO A 75 -3.10 -15.36 -25.96
C PRO A 75 -3.56 -16.60 -26.75
N ASP A 76 -2.66 -17.54 -27.05
CA ASP A 76 -2.91 -18.76 -27.84
C ASP A 76 -2.94 -20.02 -26.95
N PHE A 77 -3.36 -19.87 -25.68
CA PHE A 77 -3.38 -20.97 -24.71
C PHE A 77 -4.31 -22.13 -25.15
N PRO A 78 -3.80 -23.37 -25.33
CA PRO A 78 -4.53 -24.45 -26.01
C PRO A 78 -5.62 -25.13 -25.17
N PHE A 79 -5.67 -24.88 -23.86
CA PHE A 79 -6.64 -25.49 -22.95
C PHE A 79 -7.74 -24.50 -22.56
N GLU A 80 -8.98 -24.96 -22.42
CA GLU A 80 -10.14 -24.14 -22.00
C GLU A 80 -10.09 -23.80 -20.49
N LEU A 81 -9.08 -23.04 -20.06
CA LEU A 81 -8.91 -22.62 -18.66
C LEU A 81 -8.99 -21.08 -18.55
N PRO A 82 -10.14 -20.51 -18.16
CA PRO A 82 -10.27 -19.06 -18.04
C PRO A 82 -9.43 -18.49 -16.88
N TYR A 83 -9.34 -19.23 -15.77
CA TYR A 83 -8.54 -18.89 -14.59
C TYR A 83 -8.10 -20.18 -13.87
N LEU A 84 -6.90 -20.17 -13.31
CA LEU A 84 -6.41 -21.17 -12.35
C LEU A 84 -6.61 -20.64 -10.93
N ASP A 85 -7.43 -21.32 -10.13
CA ASP A 85 -7.60 -21.01 -8.71
C ASP A 85 -6.43 -21.60 -7.91
N CYS A 86 -5.47 -20.74 -7.56
CA CYS A 86 -4.26 -21.08 -6.83
C CYS A 86 -4.42 -20.81 -5.33
N ASP A 87 -4.02 -21.75 -4.49
CA ASP A 87 -3.85 -21.59 -3.04
C ASP A 87 -2.37 -21.79 -2.71
N VAL A 88 -1.65 -20.69 -2.52
CA VAL A 88 -0.22 -20.71 -2.18
C VAL A 88 -0.08 -20.62 -0.66
N ARG A 89 0.46 -21.66 -0.05
CA ARG A 89 0.81 -21.71 1.38
C ARG A 89 2.25 -21.31 1.56
N ILE A 90 2.47 -20.30 2.40
CA ILE A 90 3.78 -19.73 2.69
C ILE A 90 4.08 -20.02 4.16
N PRO A 91 5.08 -20.86 4.47
CA PRO A 91 5.48 -21.18 5.83
C PRO A 91 6.02 -19.97 6.59
N GLU A 92 6.09 -20.09 7.91
CA GLU A 92 6.67 -19.04 8.76
C GLU A 92 8.17 -18.85 8.56
N GLU A 93 8.88 -19.95 8.30
CA GLU A 93 10.33 -20.01 8.07
C GLU A 93 10.73 -19.65 6.62
N TYR A 94 9.81 -19.16 5.79
CA TYR A 94 10.14 -18.66 4.45
C TYR A 94 11.09 -17.45 4.56
N PRO A 95 12.26 -17.43 3.87
CA PRO A 95 12.59 -18.17 2.64
C PRO A 95 13.40 -19.47 2.81
N GLU A 96 13.65 -19.95 4.03
CA GLU A 96 14.38 -21.21 4.28
C GLU A 96 13.49 -22.41 3.95
N GLU A 97 12.23 -22.38 4.38
CA GLU A 97 11.22 -23.36 4.02
C GLU A 97 10.45 -22.98 2.74
N ARG A 98 10.03 -23.98 1.96
CA ARG A 98 9.52 -23.80 0.59
C ARG A 98 8.01 -23.53 0.57
N PRO A 99 7.51 -22.63 -0.30
CA PRO A 99 6.08 -22.41 -0.45
C PRO A 99 5.42 -23.57 -1.21
N VAL A 100 4.23 -23.99 -0.78
CA VAL A 100 3.47 -25.09 -1.39
C VAL A 100 2.26 -24.55 -2.13
N LEU A 101 2.04 -25.00 -3.37
CA LEU A 101 0.85 -24.66 -4.16
C LEU A 101 -0.18 -25.78 -4.08
N HIS A 102 -1.44 -25.42 -3.87
CA HIS A 102 -2.59 -26.31 -4.02
C HIS A 102 -3.55 -25.74 -5.09
N VAL A 103 -4.01 -26.59 -6.00
CA VAL A 103 -4.95 -26.17 -7.05
C VAL A 103 -6.39 -26.47 -6.62
N ARG A 104 -7.19 -25.42 -6.41
CA ARG A 104 -8.59 -25.55 -5.93
C ARG A 104 -9.63 -25.64 -7.06
N ASN A 105 -9.19 -25.66 -8.32
CA ASN A 105 -10.08 -25.59 -9.46
C ASN A 105 -10.89 -26.89 -9.64
N LYS A 106 -12.21 -26.78 -9.80
CA LYS A 106 -13.12 -27.93 -9.97
C LYS A 106 -13.16 -28.45 -11.40
N ASP A 107 -12.78 -27.62 -12.37
CA ASP A 107 -12.86 -27.92 -13.79
C ASP A 107 -11.66 -28.74 -14.29
N ILE A 108 -10.61 -28.87 -13.46
CA ILE A 108 -9.39 -29.63 -13.78
C ILE A 108 -9.45 -31.01 -13.10
N PRO A 109 -9.30 -32.12 -13.84
CA PRO A 109 -9.19 -33.44 -13.23
C PRO A 109 -7.99 -33.53 -12.27
N LYS A 110 -8.17 -34.23 -11.14
CA LYS A 110 -7.15 -34.34 -10.06
C LYS A 110 -5.76 -34.80 -10.54
N GLY A 111 -5.69 -35.62 -11.59
CA GLY A 111 -4.41 -36.05 -12.17
C GLY A 111 -3.59 -34.89 -12.74
N PHE A 112 -4.24 -33.88 -13.34
CA PHE A 112 -3.57 -32.70 -13.89
C PHE A 112 -3.28 -31.64 -12.82
N SER A 113 -4.12 -31.54 -11.77
CA SER A 113 -3.81 -30.66 -10.63
C SER A 113 -2.53 -31.11 -9.92
N ILE A 114 -2.36 -32.43 -9.74
CA ILE A 114 -1.13 -33.00 -9.15
C ILE A 114 0.10 -32.71 -10.04
N ASN A 115 -0.03 -32.73 -11.37
CA ASN A 115 1.06 -32.37 -12.27
C ASN A 115 1.49 -30.91 -12.10
N ILE A 116 0.53 -30.01 -11.92
CA ILE A 116 0.79 -28.59 -11.65
C ILE A 116 1.46 -28.41 -10.29
N GLU A 117 1.00 -29.10 -9.25
CA GLU A 117 1.58 -29.04 -7.89
C GLU A 117 3.01 -29.59 -7.87
N ARG A 118 3.27 -30.73 -8.53
CA ARG A 118 4.63 -31.27 -8.73
C ARG A 118 5.51 -30.37 -9.61
N GLY A 119 4.91 -29.71 -10.60
CA GLY A 119 5.58 -28.72 -11.44
C GLY A 119 6.01 -27.51 -10.63
N TRP A 120 5.17 -27.03 -9.72
CA TRP A 120 5.49 -25.97 -8.77
C TRP A 120 6.64 -26.36 -7.84
N GLU A 121 6.61 -27.57 -7.28
CA GLU A 121 7.68 -28.08 -6.42
C GLU A 121 9.03 -28.16 -7.15
N ARG A 122 9.03 -28.67 -8.39
CA ARG A 122 10.21 -28.66 -9.28
C ARG A 122 10.71 -27.23 -9.53
N LEU A 123 9.83 -26.28 -9.83
CA LEU A 123 10.20 -24.88 -10.06
C LEU A 123 10.76 -24.19 -8.81
N ALA A 124 10.22 -24.51 -7.64
CA ALA A 124 10.72 -24.02 -6.36
C ALA A 124 12.12 -24.59 -6.05
N GLU A 125 12.40 -25.83 -6.46
CA GLU A 125 13.71 -26.45 -6.30
C GLU A 125 14.76 -25.93 -7.30
N GLU A 126 14.40 -25.75 -8.57
CA GLU A 126 15.30 -25.20 -9.59
C GLU A 126 15.69 -23.75 -9.31
N LYS A 127 14.81 -22.97 -8.68
CA LYS A 127 14.99 -21.53 -8.41
C LYS A 127 15.07 -21.21 -6.92
N LYS A 128 15.94 -21.92 -6.19
CA LYS A 128 16.28 -21.59 -4.78
C LYS A 128 16.75 -20.13 -4.68
N GLY A 129 16.08 -19.35 -3.84
CA GLY A 129 16.36 -17.91 -3.65
C GLY A 129 15.60 -16.95 -4.59
N SER A 130 14.70 -17.45 -5.46
CA SER A 130 13.82 -16.58 -6.25
C SER A 130 12.63 -16.05 -5.44
N THR A 131 12.08 -14.90 -5.86
CA THR A 131 10.92 -14.32 -5.18
C THR A 131 9.64 -15.09 -5.48
N LEU A 132 8.67 -15.08 -4.56
CA LEU A 132 7.35 -15.70 -4.75
C LEU A 132 6.67 -15.26 -6.05
N LEU A 133 6.81 -13.97 -6.39
CA LEU A 133 6.29 -13.42 -7.64
C LEU A 133 6.94 -14.09 -8.86
N ALA A 134 8.25 -14.31 -8.83
CA ALA A 134 8.99 -14.97 -9.90
C ALA A 134 8.59 -16.44 -10.05
N LEU A 135 8.30 -17.14 -8.94
CA LEU A 135 7.76 -18.50 -8.97
C LEU A 135 6.37 -18.55 -9.62
N VAL A 136 5.45 -17.63 -9.28
CA VAL A 136 4.13 -17.54 -9.92
C VAL A 136 4.23 -17.24 -11.41
N TYR A 137 5.16 -16.38 -11.83
CA TYR A 137 5.42 -16.14 -13.26
C TYR A 137 6.02 -17.36 -13.97
N ALA A 138 6.88 -18.11 -13.28
CA ALA A 138 7.46 -19.33 -13.83
C ALA A 138 6.41 -20.43 -13.98
N LEU A 139 5.45 -20.50 -13.04
CA LEU A 139 4.30 -21.38 -13.12
C LEU A 139 3.44 -21.05 -14.34
N ASP A 140 3.10 -19.78 -14.55
CA ASP A 140 2.28 -19.32 -15.68
C ASP A 140 2.92 -19.67 -17.03
N ARG A 141 4.24 -19.44 -17.18
CA ARG A 141 4.98 -19.79 -18.41
C ARG A 141 5.08 -21.28 -18.68
N ASN A 142 5.09 -22.11 -17.64
CA ASN A 142 5.22 -23.56 -17.77
C ASN A 142 3.87 -24.28 -17.64
N LEU A 143 2.77 -23.56 -17.53
CA LEU A 143 1.44 -24.14 -17.27
C LEU A 143 0.98 -25.06 -18.41
N GLU A 144 1.26 -24.68 -19.65
CA GLU A 144 0.99 -25.51 -20.83
C GLU A 144 1.74 -26.84 -20.78
N ARG A 145 3.02 -26.81 -20.37
CA ARG A 145 3.84 -28.01 -20.21
C ARG A 145 3.29 -28.93 -19.13
N PHE A 146 2.87 -28.38 -17.98
CA PHE A 146 2.31 -29.20 -16.89
C PHE A 146 0.95 -29.80 -17.22
N LEU A 147 0.14 -29.10 -18.02
CA LEU A 147 -1.17 -29.61 -18.47
C LEU A 147 -1.07 -30.59 -19.65
N SER A 148 0.03 -30.58 -20.40
CA SER A 148 0.31 -31.56 -21.46
C SER A 148 1.00 -32.83 -20.97
N GLU A 149 1.52 -32.85 -19.74
CA GLU A 149 2.06 -34.06 -19.11
C GLU A 149 0.96 -35.12 -18.88
N GLN A 150 1.32 -36.40 -18.99
CA GLN A 150 0.39 -37.52 -18.84
C GLN A 150 -0.28 -37.47 -17.45
N LYS A 151 -1.60 -37.64 -17.41
CA LYS A 151 -2.38 -37.61 -16.16
C LYS A 151 -1.81 -38.63 -15.16
N VAL A 152 -1.58 -38.19 -13.92
CA VAL A 152 -1.21 -39.11 -12.83
C VAL A 152 -2.43 -39.92 -12.43
N GLU A 153 -2.30 -41.25 -12.38
CA GLU A 153 -3.36 -42.17 -12.00
C GLU A 153 -3.78 -41.93 -10.55
N THR A 154 -4.95 -41.31 -10.36
CA THR A 154 -5.52 -41.11 -9.03
C THR A 154 -6.49 -42.24 -8.71
N ILE A 155 -6.19 -43.07 -7.72
CA ILE A 155 -7.10 -44.13 -7.25
C ILE A 155 -8.30 -43.46 -6.56
N LYS A 156 -9.48 -43.54 -7.17
CA LYS A 156 -10.72 -43.00 -6.58
C LYS A 156 -11.24 -43.97 -5.51
N LEU A 157 -10.77 -43.82 -4.28
CA LEU A 157 -11.36 -44.50 -3.12
C LEU A 157 -12.75 -43.90 -2.84
N VAL A 158 -13.79 -44.59 -3.32
CA VAL A 158 -15.18 -44.28 -2.98
C VAL A 158 -15.46 -44.92 -1.62
N SER A 159 -15.55 -44.12 -0.55
CA SER A 159 -16.10 -44.59 0.71
C SER A 159 -17.61 -44.77 0.55
N PHE A 160 -18.05 -46.01 0.41
CA PHE A 160 -19.47 -46.36 0.51
C PHE A 160 -19.88 -46.17 1.98
N LYS A 161 -20.55 -45.06 2.29
CA LYS A 161 -21.39 -44.96 3.49
C LYS A 161 -22.61 -45.85 3.24
N ASP A 162 -22.65 -47.00 3.91
CA ASP A 162 -23.81 -47.88 3.93
C ASP A 162 -24.98 -47.19 4.64
N THR A 163 -25.98 -46.73 3.89
CA THR A 163 -27.18 -46.05 4.41
C THR A 163 -28.34 -47.01 4.69
N ARG A 164 -28.11 -48.33 4.69
CA ARG A 164 -29.18 -49.34 4.88
C ARG A 164 -29.70 -49.50 6.32
N HIS A 165 -29.21 -48.72 7.28
CA HIS A 165 -29.66 -48.77 8.67
C HIS A 165 -30.56 -47.60 9.12
N LEU A 166 -31.00 -46.72 8.21
CA LEU A 166 -31.86 -45.58 8.56
C LEU A 166 -33.28 -45.64 7.96
N ASP A 167 -33.61 -46.65 7.15
CA ASP A 167 -34.88 -46.76 6.43
C ASP A 167 -35.86 -47.81 7.02
N SER A 168 -35.77 -48.16 8.32
CA SER A 168 -36.70 -49.13 8.94
C SER A 168 -37.36 -48.68 10.24
N ALA A 169 -37.50 -47.37 10.47
CA ALA A 169 -38.28 -46.86 11.61
C ALA A 169 -38.96 -45.52 11.35
N ALA A 170 -39.58 -45.36 10.18
CA ALA A 170 -40.44 -44.22 9.88
C ALA A 170 -41.78 -44.69 9.31
N GLU A 171 -42.57 -45.40 10.13
CA GLU A 171 -44.01 -45.45 9.96
C GLU A 171 -44.67 -45.53 11.35
N LEU A 172 -45.62 -44.62 11.59
CA LEU A 172 -46.60 -44.55 12.68
C LEU A 172 -46.19 -43.78 13.96
N GLN A 173 -46.58 -42.51 14.03
CA GLN A 173 -47.03 -41.88 15.29
C GLN A 173 -48.55 -42.14 15.44
N PRO A 174 -49.10 -42.38 16.65
CA PRO A 174 -49.43 -41.24 17.52
C PRO A 174 -49.35 -41.47 19.06
N SER A 175 -48.97 -40.38 19.74
CA SER A 175 -49.48 -39.86 21.04
C SER A 175 -49.46 -40.66 22.37
N VAL A 176 -49.09 -39.90 23.42
CA VAL A 176 -49.46 -39.91 24.86
C VAL A 176 -48.58 -40.65 25.90
N ALA A 177 -48.17 -39.85 26.90
CA ALA A 177 -47.90 -40.09 28.33
C ALA A 177 -46.61 -40.80 28.83
N ALA A 178 -45.86 -40.01 29.62
CA ALA A 178 -45.13 -40.31 30.85
C ALA A 178 -44.81 -41.78 31.23
N ASN A 179 -43.51 -42.11 31.33
CA ASN A 179 -42.81 -42.34 32.61
C ASN A 179 -41.37 -42.81 32.39
N SER A 180 -40.51 -42.36 33.30
CA SER A 180 -39.12 -42.76 33.49
C SER A 180 -38.97 -44.23 33.93
N SER A 181 -37.96 -44.94 33.43
CA SER A 181 -37.09 -45.82 34.26
C SER A 181 -35.83 -46.28 33.50
N PHE A 182 -34.74 -46.35 34.26
CA PHE A 182 -33.37 -46.83 34.03
C PHE A 182 -33.33 -48.30 33.53
N ALA A 183 -32.25 -48.93 33.02
CA ALA A 183 -30.80 -48.84 33.26
C ALA A 183 -30.04 -49.54 32.08
N GLU A 184 -28.94 -48.97 31.58
CA GLU A 184 -27.52 -49.35 31.80
C GLU A 184 -26.96 -50.51 30.96
N LYS A 185 -25.88 -50.21 30.22
CA LYS A 185 -24.62 -50.95 30.36
C LYS A 185 -23.40 -50.10 29.99
N ASP A 186 -22.47 -50.11 30.95
CA ASP A 186 -21.20 -49.43 31.11
C ASP A 186 -20.22 -49.36 29.93
N SER A 187 -19.62 -48.16 29.78
CA SER A 187 -18.17 -48.03 29.66
C SER A 187 -17.74 -46.67 30.26
N SER A 188 -16.79 -46.72 31.19
CA SER A 188 -16.37 -45.66 32.11
C SER A 188 -16.01 -44.31 31.46
N PRO A 189 -16.48 -43.17 32.01
CA PRO A 189 -16.16 -41.83 31.50
C PRO A 189 -14.87 -41.26 32.09
N ALA A 190 -14.13 -40.53 31.25
CA ALA A 190 -13.12 -39.56 31.67
C ALA A 190 -13.74 -38.49 32.60
N PRO A 191 -12.97 -37.89 33.51
CA PRO A 191 -13.50 -36.95 34.51
C PRO A 191 -14.15 -35.75 33.83
N THR A 192 -15.45 -35.60 34.08
CA THR A 192 -16.28 -34.47 33.63
C THR A 192 -15.77 -33.18 34.26
N PRO A 193 -15.57 -32.09 33.48
CA PRO A 193 -15.30 -30.78 34.07
C PRO A 193 -16.52 -30.36 34.92
N PRO A 194 -16.30 -29.64 36.04
CA PRO A 194 -17.37 -29.24 36.94
C PRO A 194 -18.45 -28.43 36.19
N PRO A 195 -19.73 -28.59 36.54
CA PRO A 195 -20.82 -27.86 35.90
C PRO A 195 -20.61 -26.36 36.08
N ARG A 196 -20.45 -25.65 34.95
CA ARG A 196 -20.33 -24.18 34.95
C ARG A 196 -21.61 -23.60 35.56
N ARG A 197 -21.48 -22.94 36.70
CA ARG A 197 -22.58 -22.20 37.34
C ARG A 197 -23.15 -21.21 36.33
N TYR A 198 -24.45 -21.27 36.07
CA TYR A 198 -25.14 -20.31 35.21
C TYR A 198 -25.12 -18.94 35.89
N ILE A 199 -24.39 -17.99 35.31
CA ILE A 199 -24.37 -16.59 35.74
C ILE A 199 -25.47 -15.88 34.94
N PRO A 200 -26.54 -15.36 35.57
CA PRO A 200 -27.58 -14.64 34.85
C PRO A 200 -27.01 -13.39 34.18
N GLU A 201 -27.31 -13.18 32.90
CA GLU A 201 -26.90 -11.98 32.17
C GLU A 201 -27.51 -10.72 32.81
N PRO A 202 -26.78 -9.60 32.85
CA PRO A 202 -27.30 -8.35 33.38
C PRO A 202 -28.46 -7.83 32.51
N SER A 203 -29.66 -7.74 33.09
CA SER A 203 -30.82 -7.13 32.43
C SER A 203 -30.75 -5.60 32.52
N TYR A 204 -30.75 -4.91 31.37
CA TYR A 204 -30.70 -3.44 31.31
C TYR A 204 -32.09 -2.83 31.17
N THR A 205 -32.28 -1.64 31.75
CA THR A 205 -33.55 -0.91 31.61
C THR A 205 -33.69 -0.33 30.19
N ARG A 206 -34.94 -0.08 29.77
CA ARG A 206 -35.23 0.51 28.44
C ARG A 206 -34.54 1.87 28.25
N GLU A 207 -34.48 2.68 29.30
CA GLU A 207 -33.84 3.99 29.30
C GLU A 207 -32.31 3.87 29.09
N GLN A 208 -31.66 2.97 29.81
CA GLN A 208 -30.23 2.68 29.65
C GLN A 208 -29.89 2.23 28.23
N ILE A 209 -30.72 1.38 27.63
CA ILE A 209 -30.54 0.92 26.24
C ILE A 209 -30.67 2.09 25.25
N THR A 210 -31.62 3.00 25.46
CA THR A 210 -31.79 4.17 24.58
C THR A 210 -30.61 5.13 24.66
N GLU A 211 -30.10 5.39 25.87
CA GLU A 211 -28.94 6.24 26.10
C GLU A 211 -27.67 5.62 25.50
N ALA A 212 -27.45 4.33 25.70
CA ALA A 212 -26.33 3.60 25.11
C ALA A 212 -26.36 3.67 23.58
N LYS A 213 -27.52 3.42 22.95
CA LYS A 213 -27.67 3.53 21.49
C LYS A 213 -27.39 4.95 20.97
N ALA A 214 -27.84 5.98 21.69
CA ALA A 214 -27.58 7.37 21.34
C ALA A 214 -26.08 7.70 21.42
N ARG A 215 -25.42 7.31 22.51
CA ARG A 215 -23.98 7.51 22.71
C ARG A 215 -23.15 6.75 21.67
N ARG A 216 -23.49 5.48 21.40
CA ARG A 216 -22.87 4.67 20.35
C ARG A 216 -22.95 5.37 18.99
N ALA A 217 -24.12 5.90 18.61
CA ALA A 217 -24.29 6.60 17.34
C ALA A 217 -23.44 7.88 17.26
N GLN A 218 -23.32 8.63 18.36
CA GLN A 218 -22.48 9.82 18.43
C GLN A 218 -20.99 9.48 18.29
N GLU A 219 -20.50 8.50 19.04
CA GLU A 219 -19.08 8.12 19.01
C GLU A 219 -18.68 7.49 17.66
N ILE A 220 -19.56 6.71 17.02
CA ILE A 220 -19.34 6.20 15.66
C ILE A 220 -19.26 7.34 14.64
N ARG A 221 -20.13 8.34 14.71
CA ARG A 221 -20.04 9.52 13.81
C ARG A 221 -18.73 10.27 14.00
N GLN A 222 -18.26 10.39 15.24
CA GLN A 222 -16.97 11.03 15.53
C GLN A 222 -15.79 10.22 14.99
N LEU A 223 -15.83 8.89 15.15
CA LEU A 223 -14.85 7.95 14.61
C LEU A 223 -14.79 8.04 13.08
N GLU A 224 -15.94 7.96 12.41
CA GLU A 224 -16.07 8.07 10.95
C GLU A 224 -15.62 9.44 10.43
N ALA A 225 -15.95 10.54 11.12
CA ALA A 225 -15.55 11.88 10.70
C ALA A 225 -14.03 12.10 10.73
N ARG A 226 -13.33 11.46 11.68
CA ARG A 226 -11.87 11.60 11.85
C ARG A 226 -11.09 10.57 11.02
N MET A 227 -11.50 9.31 11.04
CA MET A 227 -10.76 8.20 10.43
C MET A 227 -11.26 7.85 9.02
N GLY A 228 -12.46 8.29 8.63
CA GLY A 228 -13.08 7.89 7.35
C GLY A 228 -12.38 8.37 6.09
N ARG A 229 -11.40 9.28 6.20
CA ARG A 229 -10.55 9.73 5.07
C ARG A 229 -9.25 8.95 4.95
N MET A 230 -8.95 8.05 5.89
CA MET A 230 -7.72 7.25 5.90
C MET A 230 -7.87 6.00 5.02
N ALA A 231 -6.80 5.61 4.34
CA ALA A 231 -6.82 4.55 3.32
C ALA A 231 -7.19 3.15 3.85
N GLN A 232 -6.95 2.89 5.14
CA GLN A 232 -7.21 1.60 5.78
C GLN A 232 -8.51 1.57 6.61
N PHE A 233 -9.30 2.65 6.60
CA PHE A 233 -10.58 2.68 7.29
C PHE A 233 -11.65 1.89 6.51
N ARG A 234 -12.27 0.90 7.16
CA ARG A 234 -13.41 0.15 6.59
C ARG A 234 -14.47 -0.12 7.65
N ARG A 235 -15.74 0.06 7.29
CA ARG A 235 -16.89 -0.33 8.12
C ARG A 235 -17.49 -1.63 7.59
N SER A 236 -17.71 -2.61 8.46
CA SER A 236 -18.43 -3.84 8.12
C SER A 236 -19.91 -3.55 7.84
N GLY A 237 -20.55 -4.37 7.00
CA GLY A 237 -21.98 -4.25 6.66
C GLY A 237 -22.90 -4.31 7.88
N ASP A 238 -22.47 -5.04 8.92
CA ASP A 238 -23.23 -5.20 10.17
C ASP A 238 -23.14 -3.99 11.10
N GLY A 239 -22.23 -3.04 10.81
CA GLY A 239 -22.05 -1.83 11.63
C GLY A 239 -21.48 -2.09 13.02
N VAL A 240 -20.91 -3.28 13.28
CA VAL A 240 -20.28 -3.68 14.55
C VAL A 240 -18.76 -3.65 14.47
N ILE A 241 -18.18 -4.06 13.34
CA ILE A 241 -16.72 -4.16 13.15
C ILE A 241 -16.22 -2.98 12.33
N PHE A 242 -15.19 -2.30 12.84
CA PHE A 242 -14.52 -1.18 12.21
C PHE A 242 -13.03 -1.50 12.07
N THR A 243 -12.53 -1.52 10.84
CA THR A 243 -11.10 -1.69 10.55
C THR A 243 -10.43 -0.32 10.59
N LEU A 244 -9.44 -0.16 11.45
CA LEU A 244 -8.74 1.10 11.68
C LEU A 244 -7.23 0.91 11.49
N PRO A 245 -6.49 1.89 10.94
CA PRO A 245 -5.03 1.89 10.96
C PRO A 245 -4.51 2.06 12.39
N LEU A 246 -3.45 1.33 12.74
CA LEU A 246 -2.75 1.46 14.02
C LEU A 246 -1.26 1.73 13.79
N GLU A 247 -0.75 2.79 14.40
CA GLU A 247 0.67 3.13 14.41
C GLU A 247 1.23 3.05 15.83
N PRO A 248 1.84 1.93 16.23
CA PRO A 248 2.47 1.82 17.55
C PRO A 248 3.65 2.78 17.66
N LYS A 249 3.70 3.61 18.71
CA LYS A 249 4.78 4.61 18.89
C LYS A 249 6.15 4.01 19.19
N ARG A 250 6.20 2.81 19.79
CA ARG A 250 7.43 2.14 20.23
C ARG A 250 7.51 0.73 19.66
N ARG A 251 7.60 0.63 18.33
CA ARG A 251 7.64 -0.67 17.62
C ARG A 251 8.83 -1.54 18.06
N ALA A 252 9.99 -0.93 18.32
CA ALA A 252 11.21 -1.64 18.72
C ALA A 252 11.16 -2.28 20.13
N GLU A 253 10.18 -1.92 20.98
CA GLU A 253 9.99 -2.54 22.32
C GLU A 253 8.92 -3.63 22.31
N LEU A 254 8.31 -3.94 21.15
CA LEU A 254 7.32 -5.01 21.02
C LEU A 254 8.03 -6.36 20.85
N PRO A 255 7.39 -7.49 21.22
CA PRO A 255 7.86 -8.82 20.86
C PRO A 255 7.76 -9.05 19.34
N TYR A 256 8.57 -9.97 18.81
CA TYR A 256 8.70 -10.23 17.37
C TYR A 256 7.34 -10.49 16.68
N GLY A 257 6.41 -11.21 17.33
CA GLY A 257 5.07 -11.51 16.80
C GLY A 257 4.10 -10.32 16.69
N LEU A 258 4.45 -9.14 17.22
CA LEU A 258 3.61 -7.93 17.22
C LEU A 258 4.18 -6.76 16.40
N HIS A 259 5.35 -6.92 15.77
CA HIS A 259 5.98 -5.86 14.96
C HIS A 259 5.23 -5.58 13.66
N SER A 260 4.55 -6.59 13.12
CA SER A 260 3.80 -6.54 11.86
C SER A 260 2.44 -5.85 11.97
N VAL A 261 1.97 -5.52 13.18
CA VAL A 261 0.64 -4.93 13.40
C VAL A 261 0.57 -3.50 12.83
N ASN A 262 -0.20 -3.34 11.76
CA ASN A 262 -0.50 -2.02 11.18
C ASN A 262 -1.99 -1.67 11.14
N SER A 263 -2.87 -2.61 11.48
CA SER A 263 -4.32 -2.37 11.54
C SER A 263 -4.99 -3.14 12.68
N ILE A 264 -6.17 -2.68 13.08
CA ILE A 264 -6.99 -3.30 14.12
C ILE A 264 -8.44 -3.44 13.67
N HIS A 265 -9.10 -4.50 14.14
CA HIS A 265 -10.54 -4.62 14.12
C HIS A 265 -11.12 -4.17 15.47
N LEU A 266 -11.72 -2.99 15.48
CA LEU A 266 -12.47 -2.48 16.62
C LEU A 266 -13.90 -2.99 16.56
N ILE A 267 -14.28 -3.83 17.52
CA ILE A 267 -15.61 -4.44 17.65
C ILE A 267 -16.41 -3.60 18.65
N ILE A 268 -17.42 -2.89 18.13
CA ILE A 268 -18.29 -1.99 18.91
C ILE A 268 -19.68 -2.64 19.01
N PRO A 269 -20.03 -3.24 20.16
CA PRO A 269 -21.30 -3.92 20.34
C PRO A 269 -22.49 -2.97 20.21
N LEU A 270 -23.67 -3.52 19.93
CA LEU A 270 -24.91 -2.75 19.71
C LEU A 270 -25.36 -1.96 20.95
N LEU A 271 -24.98 -2.44 22.14
CA LEU A 271 -25.30 -1.83 23.43
C LEU A 271 -24.10 -1.10 24.07
N TYR A 272 -23.08 -0.70 23.30
CA TYR A 272 -21.99 0.13 23.81
C TYR A 272 -22.53 1.45 24.42
N PRO A 273 -22.15 1.87 25.65
CA PRO A 273 -21.08 1.34 26.49
C PRO A 273 -21.50 0.31 27.56
N LEU A 274 -22.77 -0.12 27.60
CA LEU A 274 -23.24 -1.16 28.54
C LEU A 274 -22.56 -2.50 28.28
N GLN A 275 -22.42 -2.83 26.99
CA GLN A 275 -21.60 -3.95 26.54
C GLN A 275 -20.21 -3.45 26.13
N GLN A 276 -19.20 -4.17 26.60
CA GLN A 276 -17.79 -3.86 26.43
C GLN A 276 -17.32 -3.94 24.97
N LEU A 277 -16.57 -2.91 24.54
CA LEU A 277 -15.86 -2.95 23.27
C LEU A 277 -14.70 -3.95 23.31
N ARG A 278 -14.42 -4.58 22.17
CA ARG A 278 -13.29 -5.51 21.99
C ARG A 278 -12.43 -5.05 20.83
N VAL A 279 -11.16 -5.42 20.85
CA VAL A 279 -10.23 -5.18 19.74
C VAL A 279 -9.66 -6.51 19.31
N GLN A 280 -9.39 -6.65 18.02
CA GLN A 280 -8.56 -7.71 17.46
C GLN A 280 -7.38 -7.08 16.73
N LEU A 281 -6.17 -7.55 17.03
CA LEU A 281 -4.94 -7.09 16.37
C LEU A 281 -4.77 -7.87 15.06
N ASN A 282 -4.71 -7.14 13.94
CA ASN A 282 -4.50 -7.77 12.65
C ASN A 282 -3.01 -7.94 12.39
N GLU A 283 -2.65 -8.97 11.62
CA GLU A 283 -1.25 -9.22 11.22
C GLU A 283 -0.34 -9.54 12.42
N ALA A 284 -0.87 -10.18 13.47
CA ALA A 284 -0.14 -10.66 14.65
C ALA A 284 -0.44 -12.13 14.96
N ASN A 285 0.49 -12.78 15.66
CA ASN A 285 0.31 -14.15 16.16
C ASN A 285 -0.76 -14.19 17.27
N ALA A 286 -1.67 -15.17 17.20
CA ALA A 286 -2.78 -15.30 18.16
C ALA A 286 -2.29 -15.43 19.61
N GLU A 287 -1.20 -16.18 19.82
CA GLU A 287 -0.62 -16.41 21.16
C GLU A 287 -0.15 -15.13 21.85
N ASP A 288 0.39 -14.17 21.07
CA ASP A 288 0.84 -12.87 21.57
C ASP A 288 -0.29 -11.83 21.58
N ALA A 289 -1.26 -11.95 20.67
CA ALA A 289 -2.36 -10.99 20.50
C ALA A 289 -3.47 -11.18 21.54
N GLU A 290 -3.94 -12.41 21.77
CA GLU A 290 -5.08 -12.69 22.67
C GLU A 290 -4.90 -12.11 24.09
N PRO A 291 -3.73 -12.27 24.76
CA PRO A 291 -3.53 -11.70 26.08
C PRO A 291 -3.62 -10.17 26.09
N ILE A 292 -3.22 -9.51 25.00
CA ILE A 292 -3.26 -8.06 24.87
C ILE A 292 -4.69 -7.59 24.59
N GLU A 293 -5.45 -8.33 23.78
CA GLU A 293 -6.86 -8.07 23.51
C GLU A 293 -7.70 -8.16 24.79
N ASP A 294 -7.43 -9.17 25.63
CA ASP A 294 -8.08 -9.35 26.94
C ASP A 294 -7.71 -8.24 27.92
N LEU A 295 -6.42 -7.89 28.03
CA LEU A 295 -5.96 -6.77 28.87
C LEU A 295 -6.58 -5.44 28.42
N PHE A 296 -6.70 -5.23 27.12
CA PHE A 296 -7.34 -4.05 26.58
C PHE A 296 -8.85 -4.04 26.88
N ALA A 297 -9.52 -5.19 26.81
CA ALA A 297 -10.92 -5.32 27.21
C ALA A 297 -11.09 -4.99 28.71
N GLU A 298 -10.26 -5.53 29.60
CA GLU A 298 -10.26 -5.16 31.03
C GLU A 298 -10.09 -3.65 31.23
N LYS A 299 -9.12 -3.03 30.55
CA LYS A 299 -8.86 -1.59 30.65
C LYS A 299 -9.98 -0.73 30.08
N ALA A 300 -10.62 -1.17 29.01
CA ALA A 300 -11.81 -0.52 28.50
C ALA A 300 -13.00 -0.60 29.50
N ALA A 301 -12.99 -1.59 30.41
CA ALA A 301 -14.07 -1.82 31.36
C ALA A 301 -13.97 -0.87 32.55
N GLU A 302 -12.73 -0.64 32.98
CA GLU A 302 -12.36 0.32 34.02
C GLU A 302 -12.64 1.77 33.57
N GLN A 303 -12.51 2.07 32.28
CA GLN A 303 -12.53 3.44 31.75
C GLN A 303 -13.74 3.76 30.85
N LYS A 304 -14.96 3.56 31.37
CA LYS A 304 -16.24 3.75 30.63
C LYS A 304 -16.52 5.19 30.15
N GLN A 305 -15.88 6.19 30.75
CA GLN A 305 -16.01 7.60 30.35
C GLN A 305 -15.16 7.98 29.12
N MET A 306 -14.25 7.12 28.66
CA MET A 306 -13.45 7.42 27.48
C MET A 306 -14.26 7.31 26.20
N THR A 307 -13.83 8.05 25.16
CA THR A 307 -14.41 7.97 23.82
C THR A 307 -13.76 6.85 23.02
N LEU A 308 -14.44 6.30 22.00
CA LEU A 308 -13.85 5.31 21.07
C LEU A 308 -12.49 5.76 20.51
N MET A 309 -12.34 7.03 20.13
CA MET A 309 -11.06 7.58 19.66
C MET A 309 -9.98 7.57 20.74
N SER A 310 -10.36 7.83 21.99
CA SER A 310 -9.44 7.78 23.13
C SER A 310 -8.96 6.35 23.39
N HIS A 311 -9.84 5.35 23.28
CA HIS A 311 -9.46 3.93 23.38
C HIS A 311 -8.47 3.51 22.28
N VAL A 312 -8.70 3.93 21.04
CA VAL A 312 -7.79 3.64 19.91
C VAL A 312 -6.42 4.32 20.13
N ASN A 313 -6.42 5.59 20.57
CA ASN A 313 -5.18 6.30 20.88
C ASN A 313 -4.44 5.69 22.08
N TYR A 314 -5.16 5.23 23.10
CA TYR A 314 -4.59 4.54 24.25
C TYR A 314 -3.89 3.26 23.82
N LEU A 315 -4.54 2.44 22.98
CA LEU A 315 -3.96 1.23 22.42
C LEU A 315 -2.66 1.54 21.65
N ALA A 316 -2.68 2.54 20.74
CA ALA A 316 -1.52 2.93 19.95
C ALA A 316 -0.32 3.40 20.80
N GLN A 317 -0.59 4.05 21.93
CA GLN A 317 0.45 4.56 22.84
C GLN A 317 0.97 3.51 23.81
N ASN A 318 0.10 2.61 24.29
CA ASN A 318 0.40 1.68 25.38
C ASN A 318 0.55 0.22 24.95
N LEU A 319 0.59 -0.08 23.65
CA LEU A 319 0.74 -1.45 23.16
C LEU A 319 1.95 -2.18 23.78
N HIS A 320 3.10 -1.51 23.87
CA HIS A 320 4.31 -2.04 24.53
C HIS A 320 4.12 -2.33 26.03
N ASN A 321 3.33 -1.51 26.74
CA ASN A 321 3.04 -1.72 28.16
C ASN A 321 2.09 -2.89 28.36
N LEU A 322 1.09 -3.05 27.48
CA LEU A 322 0.17 -4.18 27.50
C LEU A 322 0.91 -5.49 27.18
N ALA A 323 1.85 -5.48 26.22
CA ALA A 323 2.70 -6.62 25.92
C ALA A 323 3.57 -7.04 27.13
N LYS A 324 4.22 -6.09 27.81
CA LYS A 324 4.99 -6.37 29.04
C LYS A 324 4.12 -6.95 30.15
N GLN A 325 2.89 -6.45 30.30
CA GLN A 325 1.93 -6.99 31.28
C GLN A 325 1.44 -8.39 30.91
N ALA A 326 1.23 -8.67 29.63
CA ALA A 326 0.85 -9.99 29.12
C ALA A 326 1.96 -11.01 29.42
N HIS A 327 3.22 -10.73 29.07
CA HIS A 327 4.35 -11.61 29.38
C HIS A 327 4.52 -11.81 30.90
N ALA A 328 4.32 -10.76 31.72
CA ALA A 328 4.38 -10.89 33.16
C ALA A 328 3.25 -11.77 33.74
N ARG A 329 2.04 -11.70 33.18
CA ARG A 329 0.91 -12.59 33.55
C ARG A 329 1.17 -14.03 33.12
N ALA A 330 1.70 -14.24 31.91
CA ALA A 330 2.06 -15.57 31.40
C ALA A 330 3.16 -16.23 32.28
N ALA A 331 4.24 -15.51 32.57
CA ALA A 331 5.33 -16.02 33.43
C ALA A 331 4.88 -16.34 34.86
N LYS A 332 3.90 -15.60 35.40
CA LYS A 332 3.29 -15.94 36.70
C LYS A 332 2.44 -17.21 36.61
N ALA A 333 1.60 -17.33 35.57
CA ALA A 333 0.77 -18.50 35.36
C ALA A 333 1.59 -19.79 35.15
N GLU A 334 2.75 -19.70 34.47
CA GLU A 334 3.67 -20.83 34.32
C GLU A 334 4.32 -21.25 35.65
N LYS A 335 4.73 -20.28 36.47
CA LYS A 335 5.27 -20.55 37.81
C LYS A 335 4.23 -21.19 38.72
N GLU A 336 2.97 -20.73 38.67
CA GLU A 336 1.87 -21.31 39.43
C GLU A 336 1.50 -22.72 38.94
N LYS A 337 1.50 -22.96 37.62
CA LYS A 337 1.31 -24.31 37.05
C LYS A 337 2.44 -25.26 37.43
N ALA A 338 3.69 -24.79 37.42
CA ALA A 338 4.84 -25.57 37.85
C ALA A 338 4.76 -25.90 39.34
N ALA A 339 4.39 -24.94 40.19
CA ALA A 339 4.18 -25.14 41.63
C ALA A 339 3.01 -26.09 41.94
N ALA A 340 1.93 -26.02 41.15
CA ALA A 340 0.80 -26.94 41.28
C ALA A 340 1.15 -28.37 40.82
N ALA A 341 1.98 -28.50 39.77
CA ALA A 341 2.47 -29.79 39.29
C ALA A 341 3.43 -30.45 40.29
N THR A 342 4.31 -29.68 40.94
CA THR A 342 5.17 -30.19 42.01
C THR A 342 4.35 -30.60 43.24
N ALA A 343 3.36 -29.81 43.63
CA ALA A 343 2.46 -30.17 44.74
C ALA A 343 1.60 -31.42 44.44
N ALA A 344 1.15 -31.59 43.18
CA ALA A 344 0.43 -32.79 42.76
C ALA A 344 1.33 -34.04 42.71
N ALA A 345 2.61 -33.88 42.31
CA ALA A 345 3.60 -34.96 42.33
C ALA A 345 3.98 -35.38 43.77
N GLU A 346 4.12 -34.42 44.69
CA GLU A 346 4.36 -34.69 46.12
C GLU A 346 3.15 -35.38 46.78
N ALA A 347 1.92 -35.00 46.43
CA ALA A 347 0.71 -35.68 46.91
C ALA A 347 0.58 -37.12 46.38
N MET A 348 1.03 -37.40 45.15
CA MET A 348 1.11 -38.75 44.59
C MET A 348 2.21 -39.61 45.24
N ALA A 349 3.33 -39.00 45.65
CA ALA A 349 4.42 -39.69 46.35
C ALA A 349 4.04 -40.06 47.80
N ALA A 350 3.27 -39.22 48.49
CA ALA A 350 2.81 -39.48 49.86
C ALA A 350 1.80 -40.66 49.99
N ALA A 351 1.18 -41.09 48.89
CA ALA A 351 0.23 -42.21 48.86
C ALA A 351 0.88 -43.60 48.68
N LYS A 352 2.19 -43.67 48.35
CA LYS A 352 2.96 -44.91 48.21
C LYS A 352 4.16 -44.92 49.17
N GLY A 353 3.94 -45.30 50.42
CA GLY A 353 5.07 -45.58 51.31
C GLY A 353 4.70 -45.70 52.79
N LYS A 354 4.26 -46.89 53.21
CA LYS A 354 4.17 -47.26 54.64
C LYS A 354 5.00 -48.53 54.89
N GLN A 355 6.23 -48.32 55.39
CA GLN A 355 7.01 -49.13 56.35
C GLN A 355 7.56 -50.53 55.94
N PRO A 356 8.52 -51.12 56.70
CA PRO A 356 9.24 -50.60 57.90
C PRO A 356 10.78 -50.74 57.91
N GLN A 357 11.34 -50.12 58.96
CA GLN A 357 12.73 -49.84 59.32
C GLN A 357 13.48 -51.01 60.00
N THR A 358 14.81 -50.90 60.15
CA THR A 358 15.65 -50.94 61.40
C THR A 358 17.07 -51.50 61.12
N PRO A 359 18.10 -51.29 61.99
CA PRO A 359 18.55 -50.05 62.66
C PRO A 359 20.11 -49.95 62.76
N GLU A 360 20.62 -48.90 63.48
CA GLU A 360 21.97 -48.79 64.12
C GLU A 360 23.17 -48.49 63.19
N ASP A 361 24.20 -47.67 63.48
CA ASP A 361 24.61 -46.94 64.68
C ASP A 361 25.76 -45.93 64.34
N SER A 362 25.96 -44.94 65.23
CA SER A 362 27.26 -44.33 65.62
C SER A 362 28.12 -43.40 64.70
N SER A 363 28.16 -42.12 65.13
CA SER A 363 29.33 -41.24 65.41
C SER A 363 30.50 -41.03 64.43
N SER A 364 30.59 -39.77 63.96
CA SER A 364 31.75 -38.84 63.89
C SER A 364 33.04 -39.17 63.12
N GLY A 365 33.39 -38.26 62.17
CA GLY A 365 34.79 -37.90 61.82
C GLY A 365 35.09 -37.73 60.32
N LEU A 366 35.52 -36.53 59.90
CA LEU A 366 36.21 -36.23 58.61
C LEU A 366 37.53 -37.05 58.45
N PRO A 367 38.26 -37.12 57.28
CA PRO A 367 38.15 -36.43 55.98
C PRO A 367 38.27 -37.35 54.70
N GLN A 368 38.19 -36.75 53.50
CA GLN A 368 38.41 -37.27 52.10
C GLN A 368 39.73 -38.08 51.88
N PRO A 369 40.06 -38.78 50.74
CA PRO A 369 39.64 -38.59 49.31
C PRO A 369 39.56 -39.87 48.37
N PHE A 370 39.44 -39.62 47.04
CA PHE A 370 39.50 -40.48 45.82
C PHE A 370 38.20 -41.18 45.37
N GLY A 371 37.73 -41.16 44.11
CA GLY A 371 38.20 -40.58 42.84
C GLY A 371 37.74 -41.45 41.63
N LYS A 372 37.35 -40.79 40.52
CA LYS A 372 37.03 -41.26 39.13
C LYS A 372 35.53 -41.57 38.84
N GLU A 373 34.90 -41.16 37.71
CA GLU A 373 35.40 -40.75 36.39
C GLU A 373 34.34 -39.97 35.54
N LYS A 374 34.79 -38.88 34.87
CA LYS A 374 34.48 -38.28 33.53
C LYS A 374 33.02 -38.16 33.00
N GLY A 375 32.64 -37.11 32.25
CA GLY A 375 33.41 -36.08 31.53
C GLY A 375 32.58 -34.84 31.13
N HIS A 376 33.30 -33.73 30.96
CA HIS A 376 32.87 -32.33 30.91
C HIS A 376 33.46 -31.66 29.66
N ILE A 377 32.66 -30.88 28.93
CA ILE A 377 33.16 -29.85 27.99
C ILE A 377 32.24 -28.62 28.08
N GLN A 378 32.80 -27.50 28.54
CA GLN A 378 32.29 -26.14 28.33
C GLN A 378 33.43 -25.28 27.76
N VAL A 379 33.12 -24.48 26.75
CA VAL A 379 34.05 -23.59 26.03
C VAL A 379 33.93 -22.17 26.59
N ILE A 380 35.06 -21.56 26.98
CA ILE A 380 35.17 -20.12 27.28
C ILE A 380 36.32 -19.53 26.45
N ALA A 381 36.13 -18.28 26.02
CA ALA A 381 36.84 -17.54 24.97
C ALA A 381 38.30 -17.15 25.24
N ARG A 382 39.01 -16.77 24.16
CA ARG A 382 40.44 -16.42 24.12
C ARG A 382 40.68 -14.90 23.96
N PRO A 383 41.38 -14.26 24.91
CA PRO A 383 42.02 -12.94 24.73
C PRO A 383 43.56 -13.05 24.53
N PRO A 384 44.27 -11.94 24.19
CA PRO A 384 45.32 -11.95 23.18
C PRO A 384 46.69 -11.50 23.70
N GLU A 385 47.58 -12.38 24.21
CA GLU A 385 48.96 -12.01 24.57
C GLU A 385 50.02 -13.13 24.43
N TRP A 386 49.89 -14.05 23.46
CA TRP A 386 51.01 -14.97 23.12
C TRP A 386 51.68 -14.59 21.81
N ASN A 387 52.70 -13.77 22.00
CA ASN A 387 53.64 -13.23 21.05
C ASN A 387 54.94 -14.07 21.04
N VAL A 388 55.68 -14.02 19.92
CA VAL A 388 57.13 -14.31 19.73
C VAL A 388 57.57 -15.79 19.78
N GLY A 389 58.46 -16.35 18.94
CA GLY A 389 59.33 -15.92 17.82
C GLY A 389 60.42 -17.01 17.58
N TYR A 390 61.37 -16.74 16.66
CA TYR A 390 62.61 -17.50 16.28
C TYR A 390 62.46 -18.62 15.22
N GLU A 391 63.34 -18.85 14.23
CA GLU A 391 64.44 -18.16 13.51
C GLU A 391 64.95 -19.16 12.42
N ASP A 392 65.97 -18.76 11.62
CA ASP A 392 66.72 -19.41 10.51
C ASP A 392 66.14 -19.32 9.07
N ASP A 393 66.70 -18.55 8.12
CA ASP A 393 68.05 -18.55 7.43
C ASP A 393 67.93 -19.28 6.06
N GLU A 394 68.40 -18.84 4.87
CA GLU A 394 69.46 -17.92 4.40
C GLU A 394 69.19 -17.37 2.95
N LEU A 395 69.77 -16.18 2.62
CA LEU A 395 70.52 -15.72 1.40
C LEU A 395 70.00 -15.98 -0.06
N GLU A 396 70.20 -15.18 -1.13
CA GLU A 396 70.91 -13.92 -1.54
C GLU A 396 70.26 -13.51 -2.91
N ASP A 397 70.08 -12.24 -3.31
CA ASP A 397 70.92 -11.55 -4.31
C ASP A 397 70.44 -10.09 -4.55
N SER A 398 71.42 -9.20 -4.75
CA SER A 398 71.37 -7.73 -4.90
C SER A 398 71.75 -7.28 -6.33
N TYR A 399 71.65 -5.95 -6.60
CA TYR A 399 72.07 -5.12 -7.75
C TYR A 399 70.95 -4.75 -8.75
N SER A 400 70.80 -3.52 -9.26
CA SER A 400 71.54 -2.24 -9.14
C SER A 400 70.66 -1.08 -9.66
N ASP A 401 71.03 0.10 -9.19
CA ASP A 401 70.68 1.49 -9.49
C ASP A 401 70.74 1.94 -10.97
N SER A 402 69.97 2.98 -11.32
CA SER A 402 70.31 4.04 -12.30
C SER A 402 69.34 5.23 -12.16
N ASP A 403 69.88 6.33 -11.66
CA ASP A 403 69.37 7.70 -11.80
C ASP A 403 69.27 8.13 -13.28
N ASP A 404 68.37 9.09 -13.55
CA ASP A 404 68.70 10.29 -14.34
C ASP A 404 67.66 11.40 -14.07
N ALA A 405 68.18 12.54 -13.61
CA ALA A 405 67.49 13.81 -13.51
C ALA A 405 67.79 14.63 -14.78
N ASP A 406 66.81 15.40 -15.28
CA ASP A 406 67.15 16.65 -15.95
C ASP A 406 66.15 17.76 -15.60
N GLU A 407 66.75 18.91 -15.44
CA GLU A 407 66.29 20.17 -14.86
C GLU A 407 66.08 21.19 -15.98
N GLY A 408 65.18 22.15 -15.78
CA GLY A 408 65.11 23.37 -16.59
C GLY A 408 63.69 23.72 -16.98
N GLY A 409 63.16 24.92 -16.73
CA GLY A 409 63.77 26.17 -16.30
C GLY A 409 62.78 27.26 -16.69
N ALA A 410 62.44 28.13 -15.75
CA ALA A 410 61.60 29.29 -16.01
C ALA A 410 62.37 30.33 -16.84
N VAL A 411 61.74 30.92 -17.85
CA VAL A 411 62.18 32.17 -18.49
C VAL A 411 61.01 33.14 -18.53
N LEU A 412 61.24 34.33 -17.95
CA LEU A 412 60.37 35.50 -17.99
C LEU A 412 60.76 36.43 -19.14
N GLY A 413 59.76 37.14 -19.67
CA GLY A 413 59.86 38.33 -20.53
C GLY A 413 59.55 38.05 -22.00
N GLY A 414 58.65 38.72 -22.70
CA GLY A 414 57.82 39.88 -22.41
C GLY A 414 57.29 40.43 -23.74
N GLU A 415 56.08 41.01 -23.69
CA GLU A 415 55.53 42.05 -24.59
C GLU A 415 54.78 41.63 -25.88
N ASP A 416 53.45 41.83 -25.79
CA ASP A 416 52.49 42.40 -26.75
C ASP A 416 52.00 41.60 -27.98
N GLU A 417 50.76 41.08 -27.92
CA GLU A 417 49.53 41.73 -28.44
C GLU A 417 48.35 40.73 -28.48
N ASP A 418 47.25 41.12 -27.83
CA ASP A 418 45.85 40.74 -28.08
C ASP A 418 45.50 39.27 -28.40
N ALA A 419 45.43 38.43 -27.36
CA ALA A 419 44.60 37.21 -27.37
C ALA A 419 43.62 37.25 -26.20
N ARG A 420 42.53 37.99 -26.40
CA ARG A 420 41.34 38.00 -25.55
C ARG A 420 40.88 36.57 -25.28
N ALA A 421 40.99 36.14 -24.03
CA ALA A 421 40.40 34.89 -23.55
C ALA A 421 38.93 34.82 -23.99
N PRO A 422 38.42 33.66 -24.44
CA PRO A 422 37.03 33.52 -24.78
C PRO A 422 36.19 33.83 -23.52
N PRO A 423 35.14 34.66 -23.61
CA PRO A 423 34.28 34.90 -22.46
C PRO A 423 33.70 33.54 -22.03
N SER A 424 33.89 33.20 -20.75
CA SER A 424 33.11 32.18 -20.08
C SER A 424 31.65 32.42 -20.43
N ALA A 425 30.96 31.40 -20.92
CA ALA A 425 29.55 31.49 -21.27
C ALA A 425 28.79 32.08 -20.07
N ASP A 426 28.37 33.34 -20.21
CA ASP A 426 27.38 33.96 -19.33
C ASP A 426 26.13 33.07 -19.40
N GLU A 427 25.96 32.19 -18.41
CA GLU A 427 24.68 31.59 -18.10
C GLU A 427 23.75 32.76 -17.79
N VAL A 428 22.92 33.12 -18.77
CA VAL A 428 22.16 34.35 -18.74
C VAL A 428 21.41 34.47 -17.42
N GLU A 429 21.70 35.54 -16.68
CA GLU A 429 21.14 35.88 -15.37
C GLU A 429 19.62 36.10 -15.47
N HIS A 430 18.86 35.01 -15.53
CA HIS A 430 17.42 35.01 -15.72
C HIS A 430 16.68 34.64 -14.44
N GLY A 431 15.53 35.29 -14.23
CA GLY A 431 14.61 35.00 -13.13
C GLY A 431 14.81 35.88 -11.89
N THR A 432 14.57 35.29 -10.72
CA THR A 432 14.66 35.95 -9.41
C THR A 432 15.97 35.58 -8.73
N MET A 433 16.86 36.55 -8.52
CA MET A 433 18.10 36.38 -7.79
C MET A 433 17.84 36.16 -6.30
N ILE A 434 18.52 35.18 -5.71
CA ILE A 434 18.57 34.93 -4.28
C ILE A 434 19.96 35.31 -3.74
N SER A 435 20.00 36.20 -2.75
CA SER A 435 21.24 36.62 -2.07
C SER A 435 21.11 36.58 -0.56
N PHE A 436 22.25 36.40 0.11
CA PHE A 436 22.38 36.38 1.57
C PHE A 436 23.23 37.56 2.04
N PRO A 437 22.64 38.78 2.14
CA PRO A 437 23.36 39.91 2.70
C PRO A 437 23.90 39.59 4.08
N ASN A 438 25.15 39.99 4.33
CA ASN A 438 25.82 39.79 5.62
C ASN A 438 25.92 38.32 6.04
N VAL A 439 26.11 37.39 5.10
CA VAL A 439 26.42 35.99 5.42
C VAL A 439 27.75 35.93 6.18
N GLU A 440 27.74 35.30 7.35
CA GLU A 440 28.94 35.09 8.16
C GLU A 440 29.41 33.66 7.89
N LEU A 441 30.62 33.49 7.34
CA LEU A 441 31.25 32.20 7.09
C LEU A 441 32.52 32.11 7.95
N HIS A 442 32.64 31.09 8.78
CA HIS A 442 33.83 30.87 9.61
C HIS A 442 34.37 29.46 9.37
N SER A 443 35.63 29.38 8.92
CA SER A 443 36.28 28.11 8.54
C SER A 443 35.55 27.36 7.42
N ILE A 444 34.89 28.10 6.51
CA ILE A 444 34.18 27.59 5.33
C ILE A 444 34.73 28.32 4.10
N GLU A 445 35.15 27.57 3.10
CA GLU A 445 35.66 28.10 1.82
C GLU A 445 34.50 28.47 0.88
N LEU A 446 33.58 27.52 0.68
CA LEU A 446 32.44 27.62 -0.22
C LEU A 446 31.19 27.09 0.48
N LEU A 447 30.08 27.80 0.35
CA LEU A 447 28.77 27.38 0.81
C LEU A 447 27.85 27.12 -0.39
N GLN A 448 27.46 25.86 -0.57
CA GLN A 448 26.58 25.42 -1.65
C GLN A 448 25.16 25.15 -1.15
N ILE A 449 24.12 25.40 -1.96
CA ILE A 449 22.75 24.97 -1.68
C ILE A 449 22.45 23.66 -2.41
N SER A 450 22.27 22.57 -1.67
CA SER A 450 21.95 21.25 -2.25
C SER A 450 20.45 21.06 -2.50
N LEU A 451 19.61 21.56 -1.59
CA LEU A 451 18.15 21.48 -1.67
C LEU A 451 17.56 22.82 -1.22
N LEU A 452 16.98 23.56 -2.17
CA LEU A 452 16.30 24.82 -1.90
C LEU A 452 14.81 24.58 -1.67
N SER A 453 14.26 25.14 -0.60
CA SER A 453 12.82 25.11 -0.33
C SER A 453 12.29 26.54 -0.29
N LEU A 454 11.19 26.82 -1.00
CA LEU A 454 10.63 28.16 -1.16
C LEU A 454 9.12 28.16 -0.89
N SER A 455 8.61 29.24 -0.31
CA SER A 455 7.19 29.57 -0.34
C SER A 455 6.94 30.54 -1.50
N VAL A 456 5.98 30.22 -2.37
CA VAL A 456 5.65 30.96 -3.58
C VAL A 456 4.19 31.41 -3.59
N LYS A 457 3.94 32.66 -3.98
CA LYS A 457 2.60 33.22 -4.22
C LYS A 457 2.17 32.92 -5.64
N CYS A 458 1.04 32.24 -5.80
CA CYS A 458 0.44 32.04 -7.12
C CYS A 458 0.00 33.38 -7.71
N GLU A 459 0.35 33.66 -8.97
CA GLU A 459 0.00 34.92 -9.63
C GLU A 459 -1.52 35.08 -9.82
N ARG A 460 -2.22 33.97 -10.09
CA ARG A 460 -3.67 33.98 -10.38
C ARG A 460 -4.56 34.20 -9.15
N CYS A 461 -4.25 33.55 -8.04
CA CYS A 461 -5.12 33.55 -6.84
C CYS A 461 -4.44 34.07 -5.58
N LYS A 462 -3.20 34.57 -5.68
CA LYS A 462 -2.38 35.14 -4.60
C LYS A 462 -2.20 34.21 -3.39
N THR A 463 -2.49 32.92 -3.53
CA THR A 463 -2.37 31.94 -2.45
C THR A 463 -0.94 31.44 -2.34
N LEU A 464 -0.47 31.28 -1.11
CA LEU A 464 0.83 30.69 -0.79
C LEU A 464 0.84 29.19 -1.08
N ASN A 465 1.85 28.74 -1.83
CA ASN A 465 2.14 27.33 -2.10
C ASN A 465 3.61 27.08 -1.79
N ASP A 466 3.93 25.86 -1.40
CA ASP A 466 5.28 25.52 -0.95
C ASP A 466 5.91 24.61 -2.00
N ILE A 467 7.09 25.00 -2.49
CA ILE A 467 7.91 24.21 -3.41
C ILE A 467 9.16 23.80 -2.63
N THR A 468 9.18 22.58 -2.11
CA THR A 468 10.28 22.04 -1.31
C THR A 468 11.24 21.22 -2.17
N GLY A 469 12.51 21.12 -1.77
CA GLY A 469 13.47 20.19 -2.39
C GLY A 469 13.75 20.47 -3.88
N LEU A 470 13.97 21.73 -4.24
CA LEU A 470 14.51 22.13 -5.54
C LEU A 470 16.00 21.78 -5.58
N LYS A 471 16.39 20.95 -6.55
CA LYS A 471 17.79 20.62 -6.81
C LYS A 471 18.36 21.61 -7.85
N PRO A 472 19.67 21.92 -7.79
CA PRO A 472 20.34 22.73 -8.80
C PRO A 472 20.06 22.23 -10.22
N SER A 473 19.72 23.15 -11.12
CA SER A 473 19.46 22.95 -12.55
C SER A 473 18.30 22.03 -12.93
N VAL A 474 17.50 21.55 -11.96
CA VAL A 474 16.33 20.69 -12.20
C VAL A 474 15.04 21.50 -12.07
N GLU A 475 14.22 21.52 -13.12
CA GLU A 475 12.90 22.13 -13.07
C GLU A 475 11.90 21.26 -12.31
N LYS A 476 11.20 21.86 -11.35
CA LYS A 476 10.13 21.22 -10.57
C LYS A 476 8.80 21.89 -10.86
N ALA A 477 7.87 21.12 -11.43
CA ALA A 477 6.49 21.55 -11.66
C ALA A 477 5.56 21.09 -10.52
N THR A 478 4.69 21.98 -10.07
CA THR A 478 3.66 21.77 -9.05
C THR A 478 2.37 22.48 -9.47
N SER A 479 1.26 22.27 -8.76
CA SER A 479 -0.01 22.95 -9.05
C SER A 479 -0.53 23.72 -7.84
N CYS A 480 -1.11 24.91 -8.08
CA CYS A 480 -1.65 25.72 -6.99
C CYS A 480 -2.79 25.02 -6.24
N LYS A 481 -2.73 25.01 -4.90
CA LYS A 481 -3.72 24.38 -4.01
C LYS A 481 -5.16 24.89 -4.19
N LYS A 482 -5.36 26.15 -4.62
CA LYS A 482 -6.70 26.75 -4.82
C LYS A 482 -7.19 26.76 -6.26
N CYS A 483 -6.36 27.19 -7.21
CA CYS A 483 -6.78 27.41 -8.59
C CYS A 483 -6.27 26.36 -9.59
N ALA A 484 -5.47 25.40 -9.10
CA ALA A 484 -4.83 24.35 -9.91
C ALA A 484 -4.00 24.86 -11.10
N THR A 485 -3.61 26.14 -11.11
CA THR A 485 -2.68 26.69 -12.10
C THR A 485 -1.33 25.97 -11.95
N PRO A 486 -0.71 25.51 -13.05
CA PRO A 486 0.64 24.94 -13.00
C PRO A 486 1.64 26.02 -12.58
N LEU A 487 2.51 25.69 -11.65
CA LEU A 487 3.60 26.50 -11.14
C LEU A 487 4.89 25.72 -11.37
N SER A 488 5.91 26.30 -12.00
CA SER A 488 7.23 25.65 -12.07
C SER A 488 8.33 26.55 -11.50
N ALA A 489 9.36 25.91 -10.97
CA ALA A 489 10.54 26.58 -10.43
C ALA A 489 11.79 25.79 -10.84
N LYS A 490 12.80 26.47 -11.37
CA LYS A 490 14.14 25.93 -11.63
C LYS A 490 15.16 26.79 -10.90
N PHE A 491 16.10 26.17 -10.18
CA PHE A 491 17.12 26.87 -9.41
C PHE A 491 18.49 26.71 -10.07
N ASN A 492 19.05 27.82 -10.56
CA ASN A 492 20.40 27.87 -11.12
C ASN A 492 21.34 28.36 -10.01
N GLN A 493 22.09 27.43 -9.39
CA GLN A 493 22.88 27.73 -8.19
C GLN A 493 24.13 28.56 -8.55
N GLN A 494 24.57 29.40 -7.61
CA GLN A 494 25.92 29.94 -7.57
C GLN A 494 26.53 29.68 -6.19
N LEU A 495 27.85 29.49 -6.15
CA LEU A 495 28.57 29.18 -4.92
C LEU A 495 28.72 30.46 -4.09
N VAL A 496 28.32 30.39 -2.82
CA VAL A 496 28.44 31.51 -1.88
C VAL A 496 29.80 31.43 -1.21
N HIS A 497 30.52 32.55 -1.16
CA HIS A 497 31.80 32.68 -0.47
C HIS A 497 31.90 34.09 0.13
N GLU A 498 32.96 34.38 0.89
CA GLU A 498 33.10 35.67 1.62
C GLU A 498 32.98 36.90 0.71
N ASN A 499 33.49 36.80 -0.53
CA ASN A 499 33.44 37.89 -1.52
C ASN A 499 32.18 37.87 -2.41
N SER A 500 31.30 36.86 -2.30
CA SER A 500 30.05 36.77 -3.06
C SER A 500 28.92 36.18 -2.22
N ALA A 501 28.02 37.06 -1.80
CA ALA A 501 26.80 36.72 -1.08
C ALA A 501 25.66 36.18 -1.98
N ARG A 502 25.93 35.92 -3.27
CA ARG A 502 24.90 35.55 -4.25
C ARG A 502 24.77 34.04 -4.34
N ALA A 503 23.60 33.50 -4.01
CA ALA A 503 23.36 32.06 -3.97
C ALA A 503 22.82 31.48 -5.30
N GLY A 504 22.41 32.35 -6.22
CA GLY A 504 22.00 31.98 -7.57
C GLY A 504 20.70 32.64 -8.04
N PHE A 505 20.09 32.06 -9.06
CA PHE A 505 18.89 32.55 -9.71
C PHE A 505 17.78 31.50 -9.71
N ILE A 506 16.54 31.94 -9.60
CA ILE A 506 15.35 31.09 -9.58
C ILE A 506 14.43 31.50 -10.73
N ASP A 507 14.32 30.63 -11.72
CA ASP A 507 13.37 30.77 -12.82
C ASP A 507 12.01 30.28 -12.34
N LEU A 508 11.07 31.22 -12.16
CA LEU A 508 9.70 30.91 -11.75
C LEU A 508 8.73 31.08 -12.91
N SER A 509 7.77 30.16 -13.01
CA SER A 509 6.61 30.28 -13.90
C SER A 509 5.30 30.24 -13.09
N GLY A 510 4.39 31.18 -13.38
CA GLY A 510 3.06 31.27 -12.75
C GLY A 510 3.04 31.62 -11.26
N CYS A 511 4.19 31.94 -10.67
CA CYS A 511 4.34 32.28 -9.25
C CYS A 511 5.46 33.30 -8.98
N LYS A 512 5.40 33.93 -7.80
CA LYS A 512 6.43 34.85 -7.28
C LYS A 512 6.95 34.33 -5.94
N VAL A 513 8.24 34.46 -5.66
CA VAL A 513 8.81 34.07 -4.35
C VAL A 513 8.20 34.92 -3.23
N ALA A 514 7.88 34.29 -2.10
CA ALA A 514 7.45 34.96 -0.88
C ALA A 514 8.51 34.89 0.22
N ASP A 515 9.02 33.70 0.52
CA ASP A 515 10.06 33.49 1.55
C ASP A 515 10.87 32.21 1.27
N MET A 516 12.05 32.11 1.88
CA MET A 516 12.85 30.88 1.92
C MET A 516 12.37 29.99 3.08
N LEU A 517 12.16 28.71 2.80
CA LEU A 517 11.89 27.67 3.79
C LEU A 517 13.20 26.96 4.18
N PRO A 518 13.21 26.14 5.26
CA PRO A 518 14.39 25.38 5.65
C PRO A 518 15.01 24.64 4.46
N SER A 519 16.27 24.99 4.17
CA SER A 519 17.01 24.54 2.99
C SER A 519 18.30 23.87 3.43
N THR A 520 18.84 22.99 2.57
CA THR A 520 20.01 22.18 2.90
C THR A 520 21.26 22.76 2.25
N PHE A 521 22.23 23.14 3.06
CA PHE A 521 23.49 23.73 2.67
C PHE A 521 24.64 22.73 2.83
N VAL A 522 25.58 22.77 1.90
CA VAL A 522 26.80 21.95 1.91
C VAL A 522 27.97 22.92 2.05
N PRO A 523 28.49 23.15 3.26
CA PRO A 523 29.71 23.91 3.45
C PRO A 523 30.94 23.06 3.14
N THR A 524 31.91 23.69 2.47
CA THR A 524 33.22 23.15 2.13
C THR A 524 34.23 23.65 3.15
N CYS A 525 34.98 22.75 3.78
CA CYS A 525 35.90 23.09 4.87
C CYS A 525 37.08 23.93 4.37
N ALA A 526 37.38 25.07 5.01
CA ALA A 526 38.51 25.92 4.63
C ALA A 526 39.91 25.31 4.84
N LYS A 527 40.03 24.25 5.67
CA LYS A 527 41.33 23.64 6.00
C LYS A 527 41.71 22.47 5.09
N CYS A 528 40.74 21.70 4.61
CA CYS A 528 40.97 20.49 3.81
C CYS A 528 40.18 20.47 2.50
N SER A 529 39.40 21.52 2.21
CA SER A 529 38.55 21.67 1.02
C SER A 529 37.53 20.53 0.82
N THR A 530 37.23 19.78 1.88
CA THR A 530 36.28 18.67 1.83
C THR A 530 34.85 19.18 2.03
N PRO A 531 33.91 18.84 1.13
CA PRO A 531 32.51 19.18 1.31
C PRO A 531 31.90 18.33 2.43
N SER A 532 31.20 19.00 3.35
CA SER A 532 30.51 18.31 4.44
C SER A 532 29.15 17.75 4.03
N GLN A 533 28.49 17.00 4.92
CA GLN A 533 27.12 16.57 4.68
C GLN A 533 26.16 17.76 4.68
N GLY A 534 25.05 17.61 3.96
CA GLY A 534 24.01 18.65 3.90
C GLY A 534 23.46 19.01 5.28
N LEU A 535 23.65 20.26 5.68
CA LEU A 535 23.15 20.83 6.93
C LEU A 535 21.89 21.65 6.64
N VAL A 536 20.81 21.37 7.37
CA VAL A 536 19.58 22.16 7.25
C VAL A 536 19.74 23.41 8.09
N SER A 537 19.54 24.58 7.48
CA SER A 537 19.59 25.88 8.17
C SER A 537 18.37 26.72 7.79
N VAL A 538 17.96 27.58 8.73
CA VAL A 538 16.88 28.56 8.54
C VAL A 538 17.46 29.99 8.65
N ARG A 539 16.73 30.98 8.12
CA ARG A 539 17.05 32.40 8.30
C ARG A 539 17.23 32.74 9.78
N GLY A 540 18.32 33.42 10.10
CA GLY A 540 18.65 33.92 11.44
C GLY A 540 19.30 32.89 12.37
N GLU A 541 19.43 31.63 11.94
CA GLU A 541 20.06 30.58 12.72
C GLU A 541 21.58 30.54 12.45
N THR A 542 22.36 30.30 13.50
CA THR A 542 23.79 30.02 13.39
C THR A 542 23.96 28.51 13.43
N THR A 543 24.46 27.93 12.34
CA THR A 543 24.73 26.49 12.27
C THR A 543 26.22 26.23 12.40
N ALA A 544 26.57 25.28 13.26
CA ALA A 544 27.95 24.90 13.54
C ALA A 544 28.08 23.39 13.41
N ASN A 545 29.17 22.93 12.79
CA ASN A 545 29.49 21.51 12.72
C ASN A 545 31.01 21.31 12.67
N VAL A 546 31.44 20.05 12.70
CA VAL A 546 32.84 19.65 12.68
C VAL A 546 33.12 18.93 11.37
N CYS A 547 34.23 19.27 10.72
CA CYS A 547 34.69 18.54 9.53
C CYS A 547 35.04 17.10 9.91
N ARG A 548 34.57 16.12 9.13
CA ARG A 548 34.82 14.70 9.39
C ARG A 548 36.23 14.22 9.02
N GLU A 549 36.96 15.00 8.25
CA GLU A 549 38.30 14.64 7.80
C GLU A 549 39.38 15.30 8.67
N CYS A 550 39.32 16.62 8.87
CA CYS A 550 40.34 17.35 9.62
C CYS A 550 39.92 17.76 11.04
N HIS A 551 38.69 17.44 11.46
CA HIS A 551 38.10 17.79 12.76
C HIS A 551 38.08 19.28 13.12
N SER A 552 38.28 20.18 12.14
CA SER A 552 38.12 21.61 12.37
C SER A 552 36.64 21.96 12.53
N LYS A 553 36.33 22.81 13.50
CA LYS A 553 34.99 23.39 13.67
C LYS A 553 34.75 24.43 12.58
N PHE A 554 33.59 24.42 11.98
CA PHE A 554 33.16 25.44 11.02
C PHE A 554 31.75 25.92 11.37
N THR A 555 31.47 27.19 11.11
CA THR A 555 30.16 27.79 11.42
C THR A 555 29.73 28.72 10.29
N PHE A 556 28.43 28.72 9.98
CA PHE A 556 27.84 29.74 9.12
C PHE A 556 26.54 30.26 9.69
N LYS A 557 26.25 31.51 9.37
CA LYS A 557 25.01 32.19 9.74
C LYS A 557 24.47 32.95 8.55
N ILE A 558 23.16 32.85 8.34
CA ILE A 558 22.43 33.54 7.28
C ILE A 558 21.44 34.51 7.94
N PRO A 559 21.84 35.77 8.23
CA PRO A 559 20.98 36.72 8.94
C PRO A 559 19.76 37.14 8.11
N GLU A 560 19.98 37.44 6.83
CA GLU A 560 18.98 37.93 5.91
C GLU A 560 18.99 37.16 4.59
N VAL A 561 17.81 37.04 3.98
CA VAL A 561 17.64 36.51 2.62
C VAL A 561 16.91 37.56 1.80
N LYS A 562 17.50 37.99 0.69
CA LYS A 562 16.89 38.94 -0.24
C LYS A 562 16.59 38.29 -1.57
N PHE A 563 15.39 38.56 -2.07
CA PHE A 563 14.95 38.15 -3.40
C PHE A 563 14.84 39.38 -4.29
N LEU A 564 15.62 39.43 -5.36
CA LEU A 564 15.60 40.51 -6.33
C LEU A 564 15.12 39.95 -7.67
N PHE A 565 14.01 40.48 -8.16
CA PHE A 565 13.49 40.12 -9.48
C PHE A 565 14.37 40.79 -10.55
N VAL A 566 15.09 40.00 -11.34
CA VAL A 566 16.01 40.51 -12.38
C VAL A 566 15.33 40.45 -13.74
N SER A 567 14.80 39.28 -14.13
CA SER A 567 14.05 39.12 -15.37
C SER A 567 12.78 38.28 -15.14
N PRO A 568 11.74 38.43 -15.98
CA PRO A 568 10.68 37.44 -16.02
C PRO A 568 11.31 36.08 -16.32
N GLY A 569 10.96 35.08 -15.51
CA GLY A 569 11.42 33.71 -15.73
C GLY A 569 10.91 33.13 -17.05
N SER A 570 11.39 31.94 -17.39
CA SER A 570 10.95 31.20 -18.58
C SER A 570 9.43 31.22 -18.74
N LEU A 571 8.96 31.43 -19.97
CA LEU A 571 7.54 31.34 -20.30
C LEU A 571 7.00 30.01 -19.76
N PRO A 572 5.81 30.01 -19.13
CA PRO A 572 5.24 28.77 -18.62
C PRO A 572 5.23 27.75 -19.76
N PRO A 573 5.66 26.49 -19.51
CA PRO A 573 5.55 25.45 -20.51
C PRO A 573 4.12 25.47 -21.06
N PRO A 574 3.92 25.36 -22.39
CA PRO A 574 2.60 25.49 -22.98
C PRO A 574 1.67 24.56 -22.23
N ALA A 575 0.68 25.15 -21.54
CA ALA A 575 -0.23 24.39 -20.71
C ALA A 575 -0.74 23.23 -21.55
N ALA A 576 -0.44 22.01 -21.13
CA ALA A 576 -1.00 20.81 -21.73
C ALA A 576 -2.53 20.99 -21.76
N GLY A 577 -3.03 21.28 -22.97
CA GLY A 577 -4.40 21.69 -23.23
C GLY A 577 -4.74 23.09 -22.71
N MET A 578 -4.90 24.04 -23.64
CA MET A 578 -5.91 25.08 -23.49
C MET A 578 -7.20 24.39 -23.07
N ARG A 579 -7.58 24.49 -21.78
CA ARG A 579 -8.88 23.99 -21.32
C ARG A 579 -9.92 24.75 -22.13
N ARG A 580 -10.48 24.06 -23.13
CA ARG A 580 -11.45 24.63 -24.07
C ARG A 580 -12.53 25.30 -23.24
N LYS A 581 -12.65 26.63 -23.40
CA LYS A 581 -13.55 27.47 -22.62
C LYS A 581 -14.95 26.88 -22.74
N GLN A 582 -15.53 26.48 -21.61
CA GLN A 582 -16.87 25.91 -21.60
C GLN A 582 -17.84 26.94 -22.17
N GLU A 583 -18.61 26.53 -23.18
CA GLU A 583 -19.61 27.38 -23.81
C GLU A 583 -20.65 27.83 -22.77
N LYS A 584 -20.86 29.15 -22.66
CA LYS A 584 -21.86 29.74 -21.77
C LYS A 584 -23.21 29.75 -22.49
N LEU A 585 -24.01 28.72 -22.27
CA LEU A 585 -25.31 28.52 -22.95
C LEU A 585 -26.43 29.43 -22.43
N GLY A 586 -26.20 30.26 -21.41
CA GLY A 586 -27.23 31.17 -20.86
C GLY A 586 -28.46 30.48 -20.25
N LEU A 587 -28.38 29.17 -19.99
CA LEU A 587 -29.49 28.37 -19.47
C LEU A 587 -29.60 28.51 -17.96
N HIS A 588 -30.80 28.80 -17.45
CA HIS A 588 -31.10 28.84 -16.02
C HIS A 588 -31.63 27.48 -15.54
N ALA A 589 -31.06 26.97 -14.45
CA ALA A 589 -31.46 25.68 -13.89
C ALA A 589 -32.87 25.78 -13.28
N GLY A 590 -33.82 25.04 -13.87
CA GLY A 590 -35.24 25.06 -13.49
C GLY A 590 -36.16 25.26 -14.69
N ASP A 591 -35.69 25.99 -15.70
CA ASP A 591 -36.48 26.27 -16.90
C ASP A 591 -36.47 25.10 -17.88
N GLN A 592 -37.46 25.05 -18.77
CA GLN A 592 -37.49 24.06 -19.84
C GLN A 592 -36.59 24.52 -21.00
N LEU A 593 -35.85 23.58 -21.60
CA LEU A 593 -35.10 23.87 -22.82
C LEU A 593 -36.07 24.20 -23.97
N PRO A 594 -35.63 24.97 -24.98
CA PRO A 594 -36.38 25.16 -26.21
C PRO A 594 -36.82 23.80 -26.80
N GLU A 595 -38.12 23.68 -27.12
CA GLU A 595 -38.73 22.44 -27.61
C GLU A 595 -38.47 21.21 -26.71
N ARG A 596 -38.25 21.43 -25.40
CA ARG A 596 -37.88 20.40 -24.41
C ARG A 596 -36.63 19.59 -24.79
N GLY A 597 -35.77 20.18 -25.62
CA GLY A 597 -34.52 19.58 -26.06
C GLY A 597 -34.62 18.67 -27.29
N ILE A 598 -35.75 18.68 -28.00
CA ILE A 598 -36.01 17.84 -29.18
C ILE A 598 -35.30 18.40 -30.43
N CYS A 599 -34.83 17.51 -31.31
CA CYS A 599 -34.42 17.82 -32.68
C CYS A 599 -35.18 17.02 -33.73
N SER A 600 -35.03 17.39 -35.00
CA SER A 600 -35.57 16.66 -36.16
C SER A 600 -35.13 15.20 -36.18
N HIS A 601 -33.88 14.91 -35.81
CA HIS A 601 -33.31 13.56 -35.79
C HIS A 601 -33.85 12.68 -34.67
N TYR A 602 -34.01 13.23 -33.45
CA TYR A 602 -34.45 12.49 -32.27
C TYR A 602 -35.66 13.16 -31.62
N ARG A 603 -36.83 12.96 -32.23
CA ARG A 603 -38.12 13.52 -31.78
C ARG A 603 -38.56 13.07 -30.38
N LYS A 604 -37.96 11.99 -29.86
CA LYS A 604 -38.26 11.40 -28.55
C LYS A 604 -37.14 11.59 -27.52
N SER A 605 -36.11 12.38 -27.86
CA SER A 605 -35.02 12.70 -26.94
C SER A 605 -35.28 14.08 -26.33
N TYR A 606 -35.45 14.13 -25.01
CA TYR A 606 -35.65 15.38 -24.24
C TYR A 606 -34.36 15.75 -23.50
N ARG A 607 -33.23 15.73 -24.21
CA ARG A 607 -31.90 15.97 -23.64
C ARG A 607 -30.96 16.54 -24.70
N TRP A 608 -30.07 17.43 -24.27
CA TRP A 608 -28.90 17.83 -25.04
C TRP A 608 -27.67 17.13 -24.49
N PHE A 609 -26.67 16.92 -25.33
CA PHE A 609 -25.43 16.25 -25.00
C PHE A 609 -24.27 17.22 -25.03
N ARG A 610 -23.38 17.13 -24.05
CA ARG A 610 -22.08 17.78 -24.10
C ARG A 610 -21.05 16.76 -24.56
N PHE A 611 -20.58 16.92 -25.79
CA PHE A 611 -19.65 16.01 -26.42
C PHE A 611 -18.23 16.18 -25.87
N SER A 612 -17.52 15.10 -25.57
CA SER A 612 -16.14 15.15 -25.05
C SER A 612 -15.15 15.70 -26.07
N CYS A 613 -15.38 15.41 -27.35
CA CYS A 613 -14.52 15.81 -28.46
C CYS A 613 -14.39 17.33 -28.60
N CYS A 614 -15.44 18.12 -28.34
CA CYS A 614 -15.44 19.57 -28.52
C CYS A 614 -15.91 20.38 -27.30
N ASN A 615 -16.47 19.73 -26.26
CA ASN A 615 -17.12 20.34 -25.09
C ASN A 615 -18.30 21.28 -25.40
N ARG A 616 -18.79 21.29 -26.64
CA ARG A 616 -19.99 22.02 -27.08
C ARG A 616 -21.23 21.16 -26.88
N VAL A 617 -22.40 21.83 -26.88
CA VAL A 617 -23.67 21.19 -26.57
C VAL A 617 -24.57 21.12 -27.79
N TYR A 618 -24.98 19.90 -28.14
CA TYR A 618 -25.87 19.65 -29.26
C TYR A 618 -27.06 18.79 -28.84
N LYS A 619 -28.15 18.90 -29.59
CA LYS A 619 -29.37 18.12 -29.35
C LYS A 619 -29.15 16.62 -29.55
N CYS A 620 -28.21 16.24 -30.43
CA CYS A 620 -27.84 14.86 -30.72
C CYS A 620 -26.55 14.74 -31.54
N ASP A 621 -26.06 13.51 -31.66
CA ASP A 621 -24.93 13.07 -32.50
C ASP A 621 -24.97 13.64 -33.92
N LYS A 622 -26.08 13.44 -34.64
CA LYS A 622 -26.24 13.94 -36.01
C LYS A 622 -26.26 15.46 -36.11
N CYS A 623 -26.69 16.16 -35.07
CA CYS A 623 -26.63 17.62 -35.02
C CYS A 623 -25.21 18.12 -34.72
N HIS A 624 -24.41 17.32 -34.02
CA HIS A 624 -22.99 17.61 -33.81
C HIS A 624 -22.22 17.44 -35.12
N ASP A 625 -22.37 16.31 -35.80
CA ASP A 625 -21.61 16.00 -37.02
C ASP A 625 -21.97 16.92 -38.21
N GLN A 626 -23.15 17.56 -38.18
CA GLN A 626 -23.53 18.58 -39.16
C GLN A 626 -22.93 19.97 -38.89
N ALA A 627 -22.53 20.23 -37.65
CA ALA A 627 -22.06 21.55 -37.20
C ALA A 627 -20.55 21.60 -36.97
N GLU A 628 -19.90 20.45 -36.76
CA GLU A 628 -18.47 20.33 -36.50
C GLU A 628 -17.76 19.54 -37.60
N ASP A 629 -16.53 19.94 -37.91
CA ASP A 629 -15.68 19.30 -38.93
C ASP A 629 -15.02 17.99 -38.45
N HIS A 630 -15.56 17.36 -37.40
CA HIS A 630 -15.05 16.11 -36.84
C HIS A 630 -16.16 15.17 -36.38
N ILE A 631 -15.83 13.88 -36.32
CA ILE A 631 -16.76 12.83 -35.87
C ILE A 631 -17.04 13.00 -34.37
N ASN A 632 -18.27 12.72 -33.96
CA ASN A 632 -18.66 12.73 -32.57
C ASN A 632 -17.98 11.62 -31.73
N GLU A 633 -17.53 12.01 -30.54
CA GLU A 633 -17.17 11.06 -29.48
C GLU A 633 -18.33 10.91 -28.48
N TRP A 634 -18.34 9.81 -27.71
CA TRP A 634 -19.43 9.55 -26.77
C TRP A 634 -19.54 10.62 -25.67
N ALA A 635 -20.73 11.22 -25.53
CA ALA A 635 -20.98 12.26 -24.54
C ALA A 635 -21.19 11.70 -23.12
N ASN A 636 -20.28 12.03 -22.19
CA ASN A 636 -20.37 11.63 -20.78
C ASN A 636 -21.34 12.50 -19.95
N ARG A 637 -21.77 13.65 -20.48
CA ARG A 637 -22.63 14.63 -19.78
C ARG A 637 -23.85 14.98 -20.66
N MET A 638 -24.98 15.19 -20.01
CA MET A 638 -26.23 15.59 -20.67
C MET A 638 -26.94 16.71 -19.90
N ILE A 639 -27.67 17.55 -20.61
CA ILE A 639 -28.55 18.58 -20.06
C ILE A 639 -30.00 18.11 -20.20
N CYS A 640 -30.75 18.12 -19.10
CA CYS A 640 -32.15 17.71 -19.11
C CYS A 640 -33.04 18.74 -19.81
N GLY A 641 -33.89 18.31 -20.73
CA GLY A 641 -34.85 19.16 -21.43
C GLY A 641 -35.96 19.78 -20.58
N PHE A 642 -36.19 19.26 -19.37
CA PHE A 642 -37.29 19.72 -18.50
C PHE A 642 -36.87 20.69 -17.41
N CYS A 643 -35.63 20.58 -16.91
CA CYS A 643 -35.16 21.41 -15.81
C CYS A 643 -33.82 22.10 -16.12
N SER A 644 -33.33 21.99 -17.36
CA SER A 644 -32.09 22.59 -17.86
C SER A 644 -30.84 22.36 -16.98
N ARG A 645 -30.87 21.32 -16.14
CA ARG A 645 -29.75 20.95 -15.26
C ARG A 645 -28.83 20.00 -16.00
N GLU A 646 -27.54 20.30 -15.94
CA GLU A 646 -26.48 19.44 -16.45
C GLU A 646 -26.18 18.32 -15.45
N GLN A 647 -26.09 17.10 -15.95
CA GLN A 647 -25.85 15.88 -15.17
C GLN A 647 -24.97 14.90 -15.97
N ASN A 648 -24.40 13.91 -15.29
CA ASN A 648 -23.77 12.79 -15.98
C ASN A 648 -24.82 12.05 -16.82
N TYR A 649 -24.40 11.47 -17.94
CA TYR A 649 -25.28 10.73 -18.83
C TYR A 649 -26.09 9.68 -18.04
N ALA A 650 -27.41 9.77 -18.14
CA ALA A 650 -28.34 8.79 -17.59
C ALA A 650 -29.29 8.34 -18.70
N VAL A 651 -29.59 7.05 -18.73
CA VAL A 651 -30.32 6.44 -19.84
C VAL A 651 -31.80 6.82 -19.79
N GLU A 652 -32.47 6.67 -18.65
CA GLU A 652 -33.94 6.73 -18.61
C GLU A 652 -34.50 8.05 -18.08
N ALA A 653 -34.01 8.53 -16.93
CA ALA A 653 -34.58 9.67 -16.23
C ALA A 653 -33.51 10.66 -15.75
N CYS A 654 -33.92 11.92 -15.59
CA CYS A 654 -33.09 12.93 -14.97
C CYS A 654 -32.97 12.69 -13.46
N ARG A 655 -31.74 12.74 -12.92
CA ARG A 655 -31.43 12.56 -11.51
C ARG A 655 -31.97 13.69 -10.62
N PHE A 656 -32.24 14.87 -11.19
CA PHE A 656 -32.71 16.03 -10.43
C PHE A 656 -34.23 16.18 -10.42
N CYS A 657 -34.88 16.06 -11.57
CA CYS A 657 -36.34 16.25 -11.65
C CYS A 657 -37.13 14.94 -11.78
N GLY A 658 -36.46 13.78 -11.87
CA GLY A 658 -37.10 12.47 -11.98
C GLY A 658 -37.86 12.19 -13.29
N ARG A 659 -37.96 13.17 -14.20
CA ARG A 659 -38.69 13.03 -15.46
C ARG A 659 -37.91 12.18 -16.46
N SER A 660 -38.63 11.33 -17.20
CA SER A 660 -38.07 10.51 -18.27
C SER A 660 -37.53 11.39 -19.39
N VAL A 661 -36.24 11.25 -19.71
CA VAL A 661 -35.56 12.02 -20.77
C VAL A 661 -35.66 11.35 -22.15
N ILE A 662 -36.25 10.15 -22.20
CA ILE A 662 -36.59 9.43 -23.41
C ILE A 662 -38.12 9.28 -23.48
N GLY A 663 -38.70 9.52 -24.65
CA GLY A 663 -40.11 9.26 -24.91
C GLY A 663 -40.38 7.75 -24.82
N ARG A 664 -41.35 7.36 -23.99
CA ARG A 664 -41.74 5.95 -23.81
C ARG A 664 -41.99 5.31 -25.18
N ARG A 665 -41.37 4.17 -25.46
CA ARG A 665 -41.83 3.28 -26.54
C ARG A 665 -43.25 2.88 -26.17
N GLY A 666 -44.23 3.31 -26.96
CA GLY A 666 -45.62 2.92 -26.75
C GLY A 666 -45.67 1.40 -26.70
N LYS A 667 -46.01 0.83 -25.55
CA LYS A 667 -46.43 -0.56 -25.51
C LYS A 667 -47.69 -0.60 -26.37
N GLY A 668 -47.64 -1.33 -27.48
CA GLY A 668 -48.82 -1.62 -28.32
C GLY A 668 -49.78 -2.55 -27.60
N PHE A 669 -50.08 -2.27 -26.32
CA PHE A 669 -50.92 -3.07 -25.48
C PHE A 669 -51.95 -2.18 -24.80
N TRP A 670 -53.18 -2.65 -24.90
CA TRP A 670 -54.40 -2.00 -24.49
C TRP A 670 -54.44 -1.83 -22.97
N GLU A 671 -54.37 -0.59 -22.48
CA GLU A 671 -54.94 -0.21 -21.18
C GLU A 671 -55.68 1.11 -21.37
N GLY A 672 -56.99 1.13 -21.10
CA GLY A 672 -57.74 2.38 -20.92
C GLY A 672 -58.36 3.05 -22.15
N GLY A 673 -58.59 2.35 -23.27
CA GLY A 673 -59.60 2.77 -24.25
C GLY A 673 -59.28 3.98 -25.16
N LYS A 674 -58.03 4.44 -25.25
CA LYS A 674 -57.58 5.44 -26.25
C LYS A 674 -56.31 5.00 -27.01
N GLY A 675 -56.32 3.78 -27.54
CA GLY A 675 -55.21 3.19 -28.30
C GLY A 675 -55.35 3.38 -29.82
N ASN A 676 -54.24 3.71 -30.47
CA ASN A 676 -54.12 3.88 -31.92
C ASN A 676 -54.30 2.54 -32.68
N ARG A 677 -55.23 2.50 -33.65
CA ARG A 677 -55.62 1.32 -34.45
C ARG A 677 -54.73 1.14 -35.70
N ASP A 678 -53.43 1.37 -35.59
CA ASP A 678 -52.50 1.24 -36.71
C ASP A 678 -52.25 -0.22 -37.09
N LYS A 679 -52.66 -0.62 -38.31
CA LYS A 679 -52.45 -1.98 -38.85
C LYS A 679 -50.97 -2.40 -38.89
N VAL A 680 -50.06 -1.43 -38.98
CA VAL A 680 -48.60 -1.67 -39.06
C VAL A 680 -48.04 -2.17 -37.73
N THR A 681 -48.51 -1.62 -36.61
CA THR A 681 -47.98 -1.90 -35.27
C THR A 681 -48.69 -3.06 -34.57
N MET A 682 -49.90 -3.42 -35.00
CA MET A 682 -50.61 -4.59 -34.49
C MET A 682 -49.94 -5.92 -34.88
N ARG A 683 -49.89 -6.88 -33.94
CA ARG A 683 -49.39 -8.24 -34.18
C ARG A 683 -50.19 -8.92 -35.31
N ARG A 684 -49.52 -9.71 -36.15
CA ARG A 684 -50.17 -10.50 -37.22
C ARG A 684 -51.21 -11.49 -36.68
N LYS A 685 -51.06 -11.96 -35.44
CA LYS A 685 -52.02 -12.87 -34.78
C LYS A 685 -53.17 -12.15 -34.05
N ASP A 686 -53.20 -10.81 -34.08
CA ASP A 686 -54.28 -10.07 -33.43
C ASP A 686 -55.56 -10.15 -34.29
N PRO A 687 -56.65 -10.74 -33.78
CA PRO A 687 -57.90 -10.90 -34.53
C PRO A 687 -58.53 -9.56 -34.96
N ARG A 688 -58.14 -8.44 -34.32
CA ARG A 688 -58.63 -7.09 -34.65
C ARG A 688 -57.85 -6.41 -35.77
N LYS A 689 -56.68 -6.94 -36.16
CA LYS A 689 -55.83 -6.37 -37.23
C LYS A 689 -56.49 -6.44 -38.61
N TYR A 690 -57.15 -7.57 -38.90
CA TYR A 690 -57.79 -7.83 -40.19
C TYR A 690 -59.31 -7.66 -40.17
N LYS A 691 -59.91 -7.42 -38.99
CA LYS A 691 -61.33 -7.05 -38.91
C LYS A 691 -61.52 -5.65 -39.51
N ARG A 692 -62.37 -5.54 -40.53
CA ARG A 692 -62.76 -4.27 -41.15
C ARG A 692 -63.42 -3.40 -40.08
N ILE A 693 -62.87 -2.22 -39.84
CA ILE A 693 -63.55 -1.17 -39.09
C ILE A 693 -64.58 -0.59 -40.06
N GLY A 694 -65.85 -0.67 -39.67
CA GLY A 694 -66.95 -0.07 -40.40
C GLY A 694 -66.68 1.40 -40.69
N THR A 695 -67.09 1.79 -41.88
CA THR A 695 -67.25 3.18 -42.33
C THR A 695 -67.97 4.02 -41.27
N SER A 696 -67.25 4.92 -40.59
CA SER A 696 -67.87 6.07 -39.92
C SER A 696 -66.83 7.18 -39.68
N ALA A 697 -67.16 8.38 -40.19
CA ALA A 697 -66.46 9.66 -40.13
C ALA A 697 -65.24 9.76 -41.08
N ALA A 698 -65.35 10.18 -42.35
CA ALA A 698 -66.05 11.34 -42.91
C ALA A 698 -65.73 12.65 -42.17
N THR A 699 -64.77 13.39 -42.73
CA THR A 699 -64.73 14.85 -42.87
C THR A 699 -65.03 15.73 -41.66
N LYS A 700 -64.00 16.47 -41.21
CA LYS A 700 -64.11 17.92 -41.05
C LYS A 700 -62.75 18.58 -41.33
N LYS A 701 -62.73 19.36 -42.43
CA LYS A 701 -61.86 20.51 -42.62
C LYS A 701 -62.24 21.55 -41.55
N ASP A 702 -61.27 22.01 -40.78
CA ASP A 702 -60.75 23.39 -40.82
C ASP A 702 -59.50 23.49 -39.93
#